data_AF-A0A395JMV8-F1
#
_entry.id   AF-A0A395JMV8-F1
#
_cell.length_a   1.000
_cell.length_b   1.000
_cell.length_c   1.000
_cell.angle_alpha   90.00
_cell.angle_beta   90.00
_cell.angle_gamma   90.00
#
_symmetry.space_group_name_H-M   'P 1'
#
loop_
_entity.id
_entity.type
_entity.pdbx_description
1 polymer ?
#
loop_
_entity_poly.entity_id
_entity_poly.type
_entity_poly.pdbx_seq_one_letter_code
_entity_poly.pdbx_strand_id
1 'polypeptide(L)'
;MISLLSQNSEYPLHLLGWKAFQDISLVIAEECLKRPVQSFLDTNDGGRDGAFVGAWSEDDDNAGESTIQCKFTSKPDLNLTLSMLSGEIEKVRKLASEGLVKDYIILTNHKITGVSELKIKIAFKKAGAGNCRVFDHGWIVKKIKTTPNLRMMAPRLYGLGDLSELLDARAYDQARLILSAMGNDLEKLVITDAHKKSVKAITSYNFVLLLGAPAAGKSTIGASLAIGASDIWKSATIRATSPEDVKRHLSSAANQFFWIDDAWGNTQYQKDRTEAWNQIFPLMQAAMHAGSKFLITSRDYIWNSAQKDLKLHALPALTQSQVIINVEELSEQEKAQILYNHLKLGDQDKKFISKVKPYLPEVCGKKSFLPESARRLGSHFFTKELYVSQESVSGFFENPQQFLRDTIFNLAADCKAAIGLIFLNEGEVESPVTPCKLKGAADAFGVPAADVRDQLDALNGSLLVLMERDTGSFWTYKHPTISDAFSSYVASTPELIDIYLKGASTDSILKEVVCAGCKLGGVSVVIPDSRHNLLFDRLSSIPESRLCTFLSYRSNQKFSKKVIDARPSILERFNWFYAPLRDDRDVTLFCALNEQGLIDEQRRVIFVESARIAATTEADSSVIDDYTISDLLTEEELEGILLEVQEKVFGNVPYYLDQFKDSWDSDYDPENHFEPIADDLKNFAERIYPEDQLAGVMQAVAKEIDNYVADLYEQYETPEHDSAPEISTRHEPTELEKLFVDVDD
;
A
#
# COMPACT_ATOMS: atom_id res chain seq x y z
N MET A 1 -6.01 -0.96 32.67
CA MET A 1 -5.51 -0.54 33.99
C MET A 1 -4.05 -0.93 34.08
N ILE A 2 -3.13 0.00 33.81
CA ILE A 2 -1.69 -0.23 33.99
C ILE A 2 -1.30 0.28 35.37
N SER A 3 -0.58 -0.58 36.08
CA SER A 3 -0.21 -0.50 37.50
C SER A 3 0.66 0.70 37.85
N LEU A 4 0.26 1.42 38.92
CA LEU A 4 1.10 2.32 39.71
C LEU A 4 2.25 1.53 40.34
N LEU A 5 3.47 1.59 39.81
CA LEU A 5 4.69 1.23 40.55
C LEU A 5 5.93 2.03 40.10
N SER A 6 6.59 2.63 41.11
CA SER A 6 7.99 3.11 41.18
C SER A 6 8.33 4.53 40.69
N GLN A 7 8.38 5.45 41.65
CA GLN A 7 8.81 6.85 41.58
C GLN A 7 10.33 7.08 41.40
N ASN A 8 11.10 6.27 40.65
CA ASN A 8 12.55 6.56 40.50
C ASN A 8 13.29 5.87 39.32
N SER A 9 12.78 5.97 38.09
CA SER A 9 13.59 5.78 36.87
C SER A 9 12.97 6.56 35.71
N GLU A 10 13.43 7.80 35.55
CA GLU A 10 12.90 8.78 34.59
C GLU A 10 13.47 8.52 33.18
N TYR A 11 12.60 8.31 32.18
CA TYR A 11 12.90 8.03 30.76
C TYR A 11 13.54 6.66 30.41
N PRO A 12 12.76 5.70 29.85
CA PRO A 12 13.23 4.37 29.48
C PRO A 12 13.98 4.38 28.13
N LEU A 13 15.14 5.02 28.06
CA LEU A 13 15.94 5.15 26.82
C LEU A 13 16.41 3.80 26.23
N HIS A 14 16.34 2.69 26.98
CA HIS A 14 16.66 1.35 26.49
C HIS A 14 15.56 0.77 25.58
N LEU A 15 14.36 1.34 25.60
CA LEU A 15 13.26 1.00 24.69
C LEU A 15 13.41 1.66 23.31
N LEU A 16 14.34 2.62 23.18
CA LEU A 16 14.69 3.18 21.87
C LEU A 16 15.46 2.12 21.06
N GLY A 17 15.22 2.02 19.76
CA GLY A 17 16.16 1.32 18.87
C GLY A 17 17.51 2.04 18.81
N TRP A 18 18.58 1.35 18.42
CA TRP A 18 19.94 1.92 18.38
C TRP A 18 20.03 3.17 17.50
N LYS A 19 19.37 3.16 16.33
CA LYS A 19 19.34 4.30 15.40
C LYS A 19 18.58 5.49 15.99
N ALA A 20 17.42 5.23 16.57
CA ALA A 20 16.65 6.26 17.27
C ALA A 20 17.44 6.92 18.40
N PHE A 21 18.25 6.15 19.13
CA PHE A 21 19.13 6.68 20.16
C PHE A 21 20.29 7.51 19.57
N GLN A 22 20.86 7.08 18.44
CA GLN A 22 21.88 7.86 17.70
C GLN A 22 21.30 9.21 17.26
N ASP A 23 20.13 9.23 16.63
CA ASP A 23 19.48 10.46 16.16
C ASP A 23 19.24 11.44 17.32
N ILE A 24 18.70 10.95 18.44
CA ILE A 24 18.51 11.77 19.65
C ILE A 24 19.85 12.28 20.17
N SER A 25 20.89 11.45 20.18
CA SER A 25 22.23 11.85 20.63
C SER A 25 22.83 12.97 19.77
N LEU A 26 22.60 12.92 18.45
CA LEU A 26 23.01 13.97 17.52
C LEU A 26 22.22 15.27 17.75
N VAL A 27 20.90 15.21 17.95
CA VAL A 27 20.09 16.39 18.31
C VAL A 27 20.50 16.97 19.66
N ILE A 28 20.80 16.13 20.65
CA ILE A 28 21.34 16.57 21.94
C ILE A 28 22.68 17.27 21.75
N ALA A 29 23.56 16.72 20.92
CA ALA A 29 24.84 17.34 20.63
C ALA A 29 24.65 18.71 19.96
N GLU A 30 23.80 18.81 18.94
CA GLU A 30 23.51 20.06 18.23
C GLU A 30 22.92 21.12 19.18
N GLU A 31 21.89 20.75 19.94
CA GLU A 31 21.14 21.68 20.79
C GLU A 31 21.87 22.04 22.09
N CYS A 32 22.40 21.04 22.80
CA CYS A 32 23.01 21.25 24.12
C CYS A 32 24.47 21.68 24.04
N LEU A 33 25.18 21.34 22.94
CA LEU A 33 26.56 21.78 22.70
C LEU A 33 26.63 22.98 21.73
N LYS A 34 25.47 23.43 21.21
CA LYS A 34 25.25 24.64 20.39
C LYS A 34 26.12 24.71 19.13
N ARG A 35 26.15 23.65 18.32
CA ARG A 35 27.00 23.56 17.12
C ARG A 35 26.34 22.80 15.98
N PRO A 36 26.66 23.14 14.72
CA PRO A 36 26.30 22.29 13.59
C PRO A 36 27.01 20.93 13.72
N VAL A 37 26.24 19.85 13.66
CA VAL A 37 26.75 18.47 13.66
C VAL A 37 26.65 17.94 12.24
N GLN A 38 27.77 17.44 11.69
CA GLN A 38 27.74 16.70 10.43
C GLN A 38 27.59 15.21 10.75
N SER A 39 26.50 14.60 10.30
CA SER A 39 26.34 13.15 10.28
C SER A 39 27.10 12.57 9.08
N PHE A 40 27.86 11.50 9.29
CA PHE A 40 28.60 10.81 8.23
C PHE A 40 27.82 9.55 7.78
N LEU A 41 28.06 9.10 6.55
CA LEU A 41 27.47 7.86 5.99
C LEU A 41 28.15 6.64 6.64
N ASP A 42 27.40 5.62 7.05
CA ASP A 42 27.94 4.47 7.81
C ASP A 42 28.86 3.56 6.95
N THR A 43 28.95 3.78 5.63
CA THR A 43 29.82 3.04 4.69
C THR A 43 31.20 3.67 4.46
N ASN A 44 31.44 4.89 4.96
CA ASN A 44 32.76 5.55 4.86
C ASN A 44 32.98 6.54 6.02
N ASP A 45 32.57 6.14 7.23
CA ASP A 45 32.57 6.98 8.44
C ASP A 45 33.97 7.21 9.03
N GLY A 46 34.96 6.43 8.59
CA GLY A 46 36.30 6.41 9.20
C GLY A 46 36.29 6.02 10.68
N GLY A 47 35.19 5.46 11.19
CA GLY A 47 34.92 5.19 12.61
C GLY A 47 34.29 6.36 13.39
N ARG A 48 33.28 7.04 12.83
CA ARG A 48 32.59 8.20 13.46
C ARG A 48 31.08 8.19 13.20
N ASP A 49 30.27 8.13 14.27
CA ASP A 49 28.81 8.29 14.16
C ASP A 49 28.41 9.76 13.84
N GLY A 50 29.32 10.70 14.07
CA GLY A 50 29.21 12.12 13.78
C GLY A 50 30.54 12.83 14.05
N ALA A 51 30.80 13.95 13.38
CA ALA A 51 31.99 14.77 13.65
C ALA A 51 31.66 16.25 13.56
N PHE A 52 32.38 17.03 14.36
CA PHE A 52 32.30 18.48 14.35
C PHE A 52 33.44 19.08 13.53
N VAL A 53 33.16 20.20 12.89
CA VAL A 53 34.18 21.14 12.39
C VAL A 53 33.90 22.50 13.05
N GLY A 54 34.61 22.85 14.14
CA GLY A 54 34.46 24.17 14.79
C GLY A 54 34.85 24.29 16.27
N ALA A 55 34.82 25.53 16.80
CA ALA A 55 35.44 25.96 18.06
C ALA A 55 34.50 26.02 19.28
N TRP A 56 34.94 25.48 20.46
CA TRP A 56 34.45 25.70 21.86
C TRP A 56 33.47 26.88 22.13
N SER A 57 34.03 28.04 21.83
CA SER A 57 33.55 29.40 22.05
C SER A 57 34.57 30.30 21.35
N GLU A 58 34.31 31.60 21.20
CA GLU A 58 35.33 32.55 20.71
C GLU A 58 36.60 32.57 21.58
N ASP A 59 36.57 32.00 22.80
CA ASP A 59 37.68 31.97 23.78
C ASP A 59 38.19 30.57 24.20
N ASP A 60 37.96 29.48 23.44
CA ASP A 60 38.58 28.16 23.77
C ASP A 60 39.74 27.83 22.82
N ASP A 61 40.97 27.97 23.31
CA ASP A 61 42.22 27.66 22.60
C ASP A 61 42.33 26.19 22.14
N ASN A 62 41.45 25.28 22.63
CA ASN A 62 41.40 23.87 22.23
C ASN A 62 40.39 23.57 21.12
N ALA A 63 39.76 24.59 20.53
CA ALA A 63 38.91 24.48 19.36
C ALA A 63 39.53 23.64 18.22
N GLY A 64 38.96 22.47 17.94
CA GLY A 64 39.25 21.75 16.70
C GLY A 64 38.33 20.54 16.49
N GLU A 65 38.66 19.76 15.46
CA GLU A 65 37.88 18.61 15.01
C GLU A 65 37.57 17.67 16.18
N SER A 66 36.27 17.46 16.37
CA SER A 66 35.74 16.69 17.48
C SER A 66 34.96 15.50 16.93
N THR A 67 35.08 14.34 17.54
CA THR A 67 34.38 13.11 17.11
C THR A 67 33.29 12.74 18.11
N ILE A 68 32.09 12.42 17.63
CA ILE A 68 30.97 11.93 18.43
C ILE A 68 30.81 10.43 18.19
N GLN A 69 30.74 9.66 19.27
CA GLN A 69 30.39 8.25 19.26
C GLN A 69 29.18 8.01 20.16
N CYS A 70 28.17 7.34 19.62
CA CYS A 70 26.98 6.91 20.34
C CYS A 70 27.16 5.44 20.75
N LYS A 71 26.88 5.13 22.02
CA LYS A 71 26.90 3.75 22.53
C LYS A 71 25.55 3.40 23.14
N PHE A 72 24.82 2.53 22.46
CA PHE A 72 23.50 2.09 22.85
C PHE A 72 23.50 0.69 23.48
N THR A 73 22.57 0.46 24.42
CA THR A 73 22.18 -0.86 24.91
C THR A 73 20.66 -0.97 25.10
N SER A 74 20.08 -2.10 24.71
CA SER A 74 18.68 -2.44 24.99
C SER A 74 18.49 -3.01 26.41
N LYS A 75 19.57 -3.29 27.14
CA LYS A 75 19.51 -3.87 28.49
C LYS A 75 19.37 -2.75 29.53
N PRO A 76 18.32 -2.77 30.37
CA PRO A 76 18.18 -1.79 31.44
C PRO A 76 19.32 -1.92 32.44
N ASP A 77 19.75 -0.80 33.02
CA ASP A 77 20.73 -0.71 34.11
C ASP A 77 22.13 -1.29 33.84
N LEU A 78 22.48 -1.54 32.57
CA LEU A 78 23.80 -2.03 32.21
C LEU A 78 24.85 -0.91 32.33
N ASN A 79 25.89 -1.14 33.14
CA ASN A 79 26.98 -0.18 33.29
C ASN A 79 27.97 -0.25 32.12
N LEU A 80 28.44 0.91 31.64
CA LEU A 80 29.49 0.96 30.63
C LEU A 80 30.86 0.64 31.26
N THR A 81 31.57 -0.30 30.66
CA THR A 81 32.95 -0.66 31.04
C THR A 81 33.91 -0.39 29.90
N LEU A 82 35.19 -0.21 30.23
CA LEU A 82 36.26 0.00 29.24
C LEU A 82 36.35 -1.14 28.21
N SER A 83 36.05 -2.38 28.61
CA SER A 83 36.08 -3.55 27.72
C SER A 83 35.03 -3.46 26.61
N MET A 84 33.92 -2.76 26.83
CA MET A 84 32.87 -2.54 25.82
C MET A 84 33.26 -1.46 24.78
N LEU A 85 34.40 -0.78 24.98
CA LEU A 85 34.92 0.27 24.12
C LEU A 85 36.26 -0.11 23.46
N SER A 86 36.64 -1.40 23.47
CA SER A 86 37.91 -1.87 22.90
C SER A 86 38.07 -1.51 21.41
N GLY A 87 37.03 -1.74 20.60
CA GLY A 87 37.01 -1.36 19.19
C GLY A 87 37.06 0.17 18.96
N GLU A 88 36.48 0.95 19.88
CA GLU A 88 36.52 2.42 19.80
C GLU A 88 37.91 2.99 20.09
N ILE A 89 38.67 2.34 20.98
CA ILE A 89 40.06 2.72 21.26
C ILE A 89 40.95 2.54 20.02
N GLU A 90 40.71 1.51 19.21
CA GLU A 90 41.43 1.29 17.96
C GLU A 90 41.09 2.37 16.93
N LYS A 91 39.80 2.74 16.80
CA LYS A 91 39.37 3.85 15.95
C LYS A 91 40.02 5.18 16.36
N VAL A 92 40.07 5.50 17.66
CA VAL A 92 40.71 6.71 18.17
C VAL A 92 42.18 6.79 17.77
N ARG A 93 42.92 5.68 17.80
CA ARG A 93 44.34 5.67 17.37
C ARG A 93 44.48 6.03 15.89
N LYS A 94 43.59 5.50 15.05
CA LYS A 94 43.56 5.81 13.61
C LYS A 94 43.25 7.29 13.38
N LEU A 95 42.18 7.79 13.99
CA LEU A 95 41.76 9.19 13.81
C LEU A 95 42.76 10.19 14.41
N ALA A 96 43.45 9.83 15.49
CA ALA A 96 44.53 10.64 16.06
C ALA A 96 45.74 10.73 15.13
N SER A 97 46.06 9.66 14.39
CA SER A 97 47.14 9.67 13.39
C SER A 97 46.85 10.60 12.19
N GLU A 98 45.56 10.86 11.94
CA GLU A 98 45.07 11.77 10.91
C GLU A 98 44.90 13.22 11.42
N GLY A 99 45.12 13.47 12.72
CA GLY A 99 44.99 14.80 13.34
C GLY A 99 43.56 15.22 13.69
N LEU A 100 42.59 14.31 13.54
CA LEU A 100 41.16 14.62 13.50
C LEU A 100 40.40 14.42 14.83
N VAL A 101 41.11 14.23 15.96
CA VAL A 101 40.52 13.98 17.29
C VAL A 101 41.17 14.85 18.37
N LYS A 102 40.82 16.14 18.39
CA LYS A 102 41.18 17.02 19.50
C LYS A 102 40.25 16.80 20.70
N ASP A 103 38.95 16.63 20.46
CA ASP A 103 37.97 16.22 21.47
C ASP A 103 37.21 14.96 21.01
N TYR A 104 37.09 13.96 21.87
CA TYR A 104 36.30 12.75 21.63
C TYR A 104 35.12 12.69 22.61
N ILE A 105 33.89 12.67 22.09
CA ILE A 105 32.65 12.70 22.86
C ILE A 105 31.95 11.35 22.75
N ILE A 106 31.65 10.73 23.89
CA ILE A 106 30.86 9.52 23.97
C ILE A 106 29.50 9.88 24.57
N LEU A 107 28.42 9.63 23.84
CA LEU A 107 27.04 9.67 24.36
C LEU A 107 26.53 8.25 24.55
N THR A 108 25.94 7.94 25.70
CA THR A 108 25.49 6.58 25.97
C THR A 108 24.27 6.52 26.88
N ASN A 109 23.37 5.56 26.62
CA ASN A 109 22.26 5.26 27.53
C ASN A 109 22.65 4.27 28.65
N HIS A 110 23.92 3.88 28.73
CA HIS A 110 24.46 3.16 29.86
C HIS A 110 24.60 4.06 31.10
N LYS A 111 24.51 3.46 32.29
CA LYS A 111 24.96 4.10 33.53
C LYS A 111 26.49 3.99 33.63
N ILE A 112 27.13 5.00 34.24
CA ILE A 112 28.59 5.02 34.38
C ILE A 112 28.97 5.36 35.81
N THR A 113 29.90 4.58 36.38
CA THR A 113 30.50 4.92 37.68
C THR A 113 31.67 5.88 37.48
N GLY A 114 31.91 6.80 38.42
CA GLY A 114 33.03 7.75 38.32
C GLY A 114 34.39 7.07 38.13
N VAL A 115 34.59 5.87 38.69
CA VAL A 115 35.81 5.06 38.48
C VAL A 115 35.91 4.55 37.03
N SER A 116 34.81 4.10 36.43
CA SER A 116 34.79 3.65 35.02
C SER A 116 35.01 4.82 34.07
N GLU A 117 34.35 5.95 34.31
CA GLU A 117 34.51 7.18 33.53
C GLU A 117 35.98 7.64 33.49
N LEU A 118 36.65 7.65 34.65
CA LEU A 118 38.05 8.06 34.76
C LEU A 118 38.98 7.10 34.01
N LYS A 119 38.72 5.79 34.08
CA LYS A 119 39.45 4.77 33.30
C LYS A 119 39.26 4.95 31.80
N ILE A 120 38.04 5.24 31.34
CA ILE A 120 37.73 5.50 29.94
C ILE A 120 38.47 6.75 29.46
N LYS A 121 38.37 7.88 30.19
CA LYS A 121 39.06 9.12 29.83
C LYS A 121 40.58 8.95 29.72
N ILE A 122 41.20 8.24 30.67
CA ILE A 122 42.65 7.94 30.63
C ILE A 122 42.99 7.09 29.41
N ALA A 123 42.21 6.03 29.13
CA ALA A 123 42.48 5.13 28.01
C ALA A 123 42.38 5.85 26.66
N PHE A 124 41.36 6.70 26.48
CA PHE A 124 41.15 7.47 25.25
C PHE A 124 42.22 8.57 25.06
N LYS A 125 42.65 9.24 26.13
CA LYS A 125 43.79 10.16 26.08
C LYS A 125 45.09 9.46 25.71
N LYS A 126 45.34 8.28 26.29
CA LYS A 126 46.50 7.45 25.95
C LYS A 126 46.45 6.93 24.51
N ALA A 127 45.26 6.78 23.93
CA ALA A 127 45.07 6.35 22.55
C ALA A 127 45.27 7.47 21.51
N GLY A 128 45.41 8.74 21.95
CA GLY A 128 45.73 9.87 21.08
C GLY A 128 44.68 10.98 21.02
N ALA A 129 43.54 10.85 21.70
CA ALA A 129 42.57 11.95 21.81
C ALA A 129 43.10 13.08 22.70
N GLY A 130 43.01 14.33 22.27
CA GLY A 130 43.41 15.48 23.11
C GLY A 130 42.60 15.55 24.40
N ASN A 131 41.28 15.45 24.27
CA ASN A 131 40.32 15.41 25.36
C ASN A 131 39.26 14.32 25.12
N CYS A 132 38.72 13.77 26.21
CA CYS A 132 37.66 12.77 26.17
C CYS A 132 36.54 13.16 27.14
N ARG A 133 35.31 13.24 26.63
CA ARG A 133 34.09 13.58 27.38
C ARG A 133 33.12 12.41 27.25
N VAL A 134 32.52 12.02 28.36
CA VAL A 134 31.55 10.92 28.40
C VAL A 134 30.27 11.46 29.02
N PHE A 135 29.17 11.35 28.28
CA PHE A 135 27.84 11.74 28.71
C PHE A 135 26.98 10.49 28.85
N ASP A 136 26.65 10.17 30.10
CA ASP A 136 25.93 8.95 30.46
C ASP A 136 24.40 9.14 30.42
N HIS A 137 23.69 8.07 30.76
CA HIS A 137 22.24 8.05 30.87
C HIS A 137 21.70 9.22 31.71
N GLY A 138 22.28 9.47 32.89
CA GLY A 138 21.81 10.52 33.80
C GLY A 138 21.95 11.92 33.21
N TRP A 139 23.06 12.19 32.53
CA TRP A 139 23.25 13.47 31.84
C TRP A 139 22.26 13.66 30.70
N ILE A 140 22.04 12.62 29.88
CA ILE A 140 21.11 12.64 28.75
C ILE A 140 19.67 12.92 29.25
N VAL A 141 19.20 12.18 30.25
CA VAL A 141 17.85 12.37 30.82
C VAL A 141 17.69 13.78 31.38
N LYS A 142 18.72 14.30 32.08
CA LYS A 142 18.70 15.68 32.57
C LYS A 142 18.56 16.70 31.43
N LYS A 143 19.26 16.51 30.31
CA LYS A 143 19.12 17.38 29.12
C LYS A 143 17.74 17.26 28.47
N ILE A 144 17.22 16.04 28.35
CA ILE A 144 15.86 15.80 27.87
C ILE A 144 14.84 16.55 28.71
N LYS A 145 14.97 16.58 30.04
CA LYS A 145 14.06 17.30 30.94
C LYS A 145 14.22 18.82 30.93
N THR A 146 15.45 19.31 30.79
CA THR A 146 15.75 20.74 30.93
C THR A 146 15.71 21.53 29.62
N THR A 147 15.68 20.87 28.46
CA THR A 147 15.75 21.52 27.15
C THR A 147 14.47 21.28 26.33
N PRO A 148 13.50 22.22 26.32
CA PRO A 148 12.26 22.08 25.52
C PRO A 148 12.50 21.96 24.01
N ASN A 149 13.48 22.69 23.48
CA ASN A 149 13.77 22.67 22.04
C ASN A 149 14.24 21.29 21.56
N LEU A 150 15.03 20.58 22.38
CA LEU A 150 15.42 19.19 22.13
C LEU A 150 14.19 18.28 22.01
N ARG A 151 13.18 18.44 22.87
CA ARG A 151 11.97 17.61 22.83
C ARG A 151 11.11 17.91 21.59
N MET A 152 11.12 19.14 21.09
CA MET A 152 10.46 19.47 19.81
C MET A 152 11.20 18.91 18.61
N MET A 153 12.54 18.92 18.65
CA MET A 153 13.38 18.29 17.65
C MET A 153 13.52 16.78 17.85
N ALA A 154 12.83 16.22 18.86
CA ALA A 154 12.69 14.79 19.14
C ALA A 154 11.32 14.45 19.78
N PRO A 155 10.18 14.63 19.08
CA PRO A 155 8.84 14.59 19.69
C PRO A 155 8.48 13.26 20.35
N ARG A 156 9.07 12.14 19.90
CA ARG A 156 8.92 10.83 20.55
C ARG A 156 9.29 10.83 22.04
N LEU A 157 10.14 11.76 22.46
CA LEU A 157 10.48 11.95 23.88
C LEU A 157 9.24 12.32 24.72
N TYR A 158 8.25 13.01 24.15
CA TYR A 158 6.99 13.29 24.85
C TYR A 158 6.16 12.03 25.14
N GLY A 159 6.34 10.96 24.36
CA GLY A 159 5.68 9.67 24.60
C GLY A 159 6.43 8.75 25.57
N LEU A 160 7.75 8.91 25.68
CA LEU A 160 8.60 8.04 26.52
C LEU A 160 8.66 8.46 27.99
N GLY A 161 8.41 9.73 28.31
CA GLY A 161 8.48 10.26 29.67
C GLY A 161 7.11 10.63 30.25
N ASP A 162 7.07 10.88 31.56
CA ASP A 162 5.87 11.46 32.17
C ASP A 162 5.80 12.97 31.86
N LEU A 163 4.80 13.34 31.06
CA LEU A 163 4.55 14.72 30.67
C LEU A 163 4.20 15.63 31.85
N SER A 164 3.77 15.08 33.00
CA SER A 164 3.40 15.86 34.18
C SER A 164 4.63 16.51 34.83
N GLU A 165 5.81 15.96 34.56
CA GLU A 165 7.09 16.51 35.00
C GLU A 165 7.61 17.63 34.07
N LEU A 166 7.04 17.75 32.86
CA LEU A 166 7.48 18.70 31.84
C LEU A 166 6.54 19.90 31.65
N LEU A 167 5.24 19.67 31.83
CA LEU A 167 4.17 20.63 31.57
C LEU A 167 3.48 21.05 32.86
N ASP A 168 2.97 22.28 32.92
CA ASP A 168 2.05 22.67 33.99
C ASP A 168 0.72 21.91 33.89
N ALA A 169 -0.07 21.88 34.96
CA ALA A 169 -1.29 21.09 35.03
C ALA A 169 -2.30 21.37 33.90
N ARG A 170 -2.40 22.63 33.44
CA ARG A 170 -3.35 23.02 32.38
C ARG A 170 -2.84 22.62 31.00
N ALA A 171 -1.56 22.85 30.74
CA ALA A 171 -0.88 22.41 29.53
C ALA A 171 -0.86 20.88 29.42
N TYR A 172 -0.72 20.18 30.55
CA TYR A 172 -0.75 18.73 30.65
C TYR A 172 -2.11 18.15 30.24
N ASP A 173 -3.22 18.71 30.75
CA ASP A 173 -4.58 18.25 30.39
C ASP A 173 -4.86 18.44 28.90
N GLN A 174 -4.44 19.57 28.31
CA GLN A 174 -4.60 19.82 26.89
C GLN A 174 -3.70 18.91 26.03
N ALA A 175 -2.44 18.73 26.41
CA ALA A 175 -1.53 17.82 25.72
C ALA A 175 -2.05 16.37 25.78
N ARG A 176 -2.57 15.93 26.93
CA ARG A 176 -3.20 14.61 27.09
C ARG A 176 -4.38 14.40 26.16
N LEU A 177 -5.26 15.40 25.97
CA LEU A 177 -6.39 15.28 25.04
C LEU A 177 -5.90 15.10 23.60
N ILE A 178 -4.90 15.86 23.17
CA ILE A 178 -4.31 15.76 21.82
C ILE A 178 -3.61 14.41 21.63
N LEU A 179 -2.84 13.98 22.64
CA LEU A 179 -2.16 12.68 22.65
C LEU A 179 -3.11 11.49 22.69
N SER A 180 -4.20 11.59 23.45
CA SER A 180 -5.21 10.52 23.54
C SER A 180 -5.88 10.24 22.19
N ALA A 181 -5.98 11.27 21.33
CA ALA A 181 -6.48 11.12 19.96
C ALA A 181 -5.45 10.50 19.01
N MET A 182 -4.15 10.57 19.33
CA MET A 182 -3.06 9.94 18.56
C MET A 182 -2.71 8.52 19.05
N GLY A 183 -3.05 8.17 20.29
CA GLY A 183 -2.67 6.87 20.88
C GLY A 183 -1.16 6.63 20.85
N ASN A 184 -0.76 5.41 20.45
CA ASN A 184 0.66 5.00 20.36
C ASN A 184 1.37 5.56 19.11
N ASP A 185 0.70 6.35 18.26
CA ASP A 185 1.30 6.85 17.01
C ASP A 185 2.41 7.88 17.24
N LEU A 186 2.46 8.50 18.43
CA LEU A 186 3.53 9.45 18.77
C LEU A 186 4.89 8.75 19.01
N GLU A 187 4.88 7.53 19.53
CA GLU A 187 6.11 6.71 19.69
C GLU A 187 6.68 6.31 18.32
N LYS A 188 5.80 6.11 17.35
CA LYS A 188 6.13 5.74 15.95
C LYS A 188 6.58 6.94 15.12
N LEU A 189 6.42 8.16 15.62
CA LEU A 189 6.65 9.39 14.87
C LEU A 189 8.13 9.53 14.45
N VAL A 190 8.32 9.74 13.15
CA VAL A 190 9.62 10.05 12.53
C VAL A 190 9.72 11.53 12.26
N ILE A 191 10.90 12.08 12.51
CA ILE A 191 11.18 13.50 12.36
C ILE A 191 11.63 13.73 10.94
N THR A 192 10.68 14.15 10.12
CA THR A 192 10.92 14.43 8.72
C THR A 192 11.50 15.83 8.53
N ASP A 193 12.08 16.09 7.37
CA ASP A 193 12.52 17.41 6.95
C ASP A 193 11.34 18.40 6.94
N ALA A 194 10.15 17.95 6.52
CA ALA A 194 8.91 18.73 6.63
C ALA A 194 8.62 19.14 8.08
N HIS A 195 8.80 18.24 9.06
CA HIS A 195 8.65 18.57 10.48
C HIS A 195 9.67 19.63 10.92
N LYS A 196 10.96 19.45 10.61
CA LYS A 196 12.03 20.42 10.96
C LYS A 196 11.77 21.80 10.35
N LYS A 197 11.40 21.84 9.06
CA LYS A 197 10.99 23.07 8.36
C LYS A 197 9.78 23.72 9.06
N SER A 198 8.84 22.92 9.56
CA SER A 198 7.64 23.44 10.25
C SER A 198 7.98 24.10 11.58
N VAL A 199 8.83 23.47 12.40
CA VAL A 199 9.32 24.07 13.65
C VAL A 199 10.03 25.40 13.38
N LYS A 200 10.87 25.45 12.34
CA LYS A 200 11.58 26.66 11.92
C LYS A 200 10.61 27.75 11.42
N ALA A 201 9.63 27.38 10.61
CA ALA A 201 8.63 28.31 10.07
C ALA A 201 7.81 28.96 11.18
N ILE A 202 7.27 28.17 12.10
CA ILE A 202 6.49 28.71 13.22
C ILE A 202 7.35 29.58 14.14
N THR A 203 8.60 29.18 14.41
CA THR A 203 9.50 29.95 15.28
C THR A 203 9.85 31.31 14.68
N SER A 204 10.09 31.37 13.38
CA SER A 204 10.51 32.61 12.71
C SER A 204 9.36 33.51 12.26
N TYR A 205 8.22 32.92 11.88
CA TYR A 205 7.12 33.64 11.21
C TYR A 205 5.79 33.57 11.96
N ASN A 206 5.72 32.85 13.09
CA ASN A 206 4.48 32.56 13.82
C ASN A 206 3.40 31.84 12.99
N PHE A 207 3.76 31.30 11.83
CA PHE A 207 2.82 30.69 10.89
C PHE A 207 3.47 29.54 10.12
N VAL A 208 2.70 28.50 9.86
CA VAL A 208 3.04 27.45 8.89
C VAL A 208 1.77 26.92 8.22
N LEU A 209 1.87 26.64 6.93
CA LEU A 209 0.87 25.92 6.14
C LEU A 209 1.48 24.59 5.68
N LEU A 210 0.86 23.48 6.10
CA LEU A 210 1.22 22.14 5.66
C LEU A 210 0.31 21.70 4.52
N LEU A 211 0.94 21.37 3.39
CA LEU A 211 0.31 20.85 2.18
C LEU A 211 0.72 19.39 1.94
N GLY A 212 -0.05 18.68 1.14
CA GLY A 212 0.21 17.28 0.77
C GLY A 212 -1.08 16.48 0.57
N ALA A 213 -0.95 15.30 -0.02
CA ALA A 213 -2.04 14.37 -0.26
C ALA A 213 -2.76 13.96 1.03
N PRO A 214 -3.99 13.45 0.88
CA PRO A 214 -4.62 12.68 1.93
C PRO A 214 -3.64 11.62 2.49
N ALA A 215 -3.60 11.48 3.82
CA ALA A 215 -2.73 10.54 4.54
C ALA A 215 -1.20 10.75 4.42
N ALA A 216 -0.73 11.92 3.95
CA ALA A 216 0.69 12.26 3.92
C ALA A 216 1.34 12.50 5.31
N GLY A 217 0.56 12.57 6.40
CA GLY A 217 1.09 12.78 7.76
C GLY A 217 1.02 14.22 8.30
N LYS A 218 0.26 15.11 7.64
CA LYS A 218 0.05 16.51 8.09
C LYS A 218 -0.46 16.61 9.52
N SER A 219 -1.50 15.85 9.86
CA SER A 219 -2.11 15.86 11.20
C SER A 219 -1.15 15.33 12.27
N THR A 220 -0.26 14.41 11.91
CA THR A 220 0.80 13.87 12.79
C THR A 220 1.82 14.95 13.14
N ILE A 221 2.30 15.70 12.14
CA ILE A 221 3.17 16.88 12.37
C ILE A 221 2.43 17.91 13.23
N GLY A 222 1.15 18.15 12.93
CA GLY A 222 0.36 19.16 13.62
C GLY A 222 0.17 18.87 15.10
N ALA A 223 -0.11 17.61 15.45
CA ALA A 223 -0.24 17.20 16.83
C ALA A 223 1.09 17.21 17.58
N SER A 224 2.21 16.86 16.92
CA SER A 224 3.55 17.04 17.50
C SER A 224 3.85 18.51 17.82
N LEU A 225 3.57 19.43 16.89
CA LEU A 225 3.77 20.87 17.09
C LEU A 225 2.85 21.40 18.19
N ALA A 226 1.62 20.90 18.29
CA ALA A 226 0.67 21.28 19.32
C ALA A 226 1.14 20.94 20.74
N ILE A 227 1.81 19.79 20.93
CA ILE A 227 2.41 19.41 22.21
C ILE A 227 3.65 20.29 22.49
N GLY A 228 4.52 20.45 21.50
CA GLY A 228 5.71 21.28 21.63
C GLY A 228 5.39 22.77 21.84
N ALA A 229 4.23 23.25 21.40
CA ALA A 229 3.78 24.61 21.62
C ALA A 229 3.50 24.91 23.10
N SER A 230 2.88 23.96 23.80
CA SER A 230 2.65 24.05 25.24
C SER A 230 3.96 24.03 26.03
N ASP A 231 4.95 23.28 25.53
CA ASP A 231 6.23 23.12 26.20
C ASP A 231 7.20 24.29 25.96
N ILE A 232 7.50 24.60 24.69
CA ILE A 232 8.49 25.60 24.32
C ILE A 232 7.93 27.01 24.40
N TRP A 233 6.78 27.24 23.76
CA TRP A 233 6.21 28.58 23.60
C TRP A 233 5.26 28.96 24.74
N LYS A 234 5.05 28.04 25.69
CA LYS A 234 4.07 28.18 26.80
C LYS A 234 2.72 28.67 26.28
N SER A 235 2.34 28.19 25.10
CA SER A 235 1.16 28.62 24.38
C SER A 235 0.01 27.67 24.67
N ALA A 236 -1.18 28.21 24.95
CA ALA A 236 -2.38 27.38 25.06
C ALA A 236 -2.75 26.87 23.66
N THR A 237 -2.77 25.55 23.48
CA THR A 237 -3.10 24.95 22.19
C THR A 237 -4.61 24.87 22.00
N ILE A 238 -5.07 25.41 20.87
CA ILE A 238 -6.47 25.46 20.47
C ILE A 238 -6.59 24.75 19.12
N ARG A 239 -7.34 23.65 19.08
CA ARG A 239 -7.74 23.03 17.83
C ARG A 239 -9.00 23.76 17.33
N ALA A 240 -8.87 24.50 16.24
CA ALA A 240 -9.98 25.23 15.63
C ALA A 240 -10.46 24.48 14.39
N THR A 241 -11.79 24.34 14.25
CA THR A 241 -12.40 23.67 13.09
C THR A 241 -13.03 24.65 12.11
N SER A 242 -13.10 25.92 12.49
CA SER A 242 -13.74 26.99 11.73
C SER A 242 -13.13 28.36 12.02
N PRO A 243 -13.31 29.35 11.12
CA PRO A 243 -12.99 30.75 11.39
C PRO A 243 -13.63 31.32 12.66
N GLU A 244 -14.87 30.94 12.92
CA GLU A 244 -15.64 31.37 14.09
C GLU A 244 -15.01 30.86 15.38
N ASP A 245 -14.47 29.63 15.39
CA ASP A 245 -13.73 29.09 16.53
C ASP A 245 -12.48 29.90 16.82
N VAL A 246 -11.73 30.31 15.79
CA VAL A 246 -10.56 31.18 15.95
C VAL A 246 -10.99 32.49 16.60
N LYS A 247 -12.01 33.15 16.04
CA LYS A 247 -12.52 34.43 16.55
C LYS A 247 -13.03 34.32 18.00
N ARG A 248 -13.69 33.22 18.35
CA ARG A 248 -14.23 32.97 19.70
C ARG A 248 -13.13 32.79 20.75
N HIS A 249 -12.03 32.12 20.39
CA HIS A 249 -10.99 31.75 21.36
C HIS A 249 -9.79 32.70 21.37
N LEU A 250 -9.63 33.55 20.35
CA LEU A 250 -8.52 34.48 20.27
C LEU A 250 -8.53 35.48 21.44
N SER A 251 -7.39 35.58 22.13
CA SER A 251 -7.19 36.48 23.26
C SER A 251 -5.89 37.26 23.10
N SER A 252 -5.95 38.57 23.32
CA SER A 252 -4.77 39.44 23.31
C SER A 252 -3.88 39.28 24.55
N ALA A 253 -4.33 38.56 25.58
CA ALA A 253 -3.65 38.43 26.86
C ALA A 253 -2.86 37.12 27.02
N ALA A 254 -2.93 36.20 26.04
CA ALA A 254 -2.33 34.88 26.15
C ALA A 254 -1.53 34.53 24.88
N ASN A 255 -0.38 33.88 25.07
CA ASN A 255 0.29 33.19 23.98
C ASN A 255 -0.57 31.97 23.59
N GLN A 256 -0.99 31.91 22.33
CA GLN A 256 -1.90 30.88 21.83
C GLN A 256 -1.31 30.21 20.59
N PHE A 257 -1.54 28.92 20.48
CA PHE A 257 -1.19 28.13 19.31
C PHE A 257 -2.48 27.57 18.71
N PHE A 258 -2.82 28.01 17.50
CA PHE A 258 -3.99 27.53 16.76
C PHE A 258 -3.57 26.43 15.80
N TRP A 259 -4.16 25.25 15.94
CA TRP A 259 -4.11 24.20 14.94
C TRP A 259 -5.44 24.14 14.19
N ILE A 260 -5.40 24.48 12.91
CA ILE A 260 -6.53 24.47 11.99
C ILE A 260 -6.31 23.33 11.00
N ASP A 261 -7.12 22.27 11.14
CA ASP A 261 -7.00 21.06 10.33
C ASP A 261 -7.93 21.15 9.11
N ASP A 262 -7.40 20.93 7.90
CA ASP A 262 -8.13 20.98 6.63
C ASP A 262 -8.99 22.26 6.45
N ALA A 263 -8.35 23.42 6.60
CA ALA A 263 -9.01 24.73 6.74
C ALA A 263 -10.08 25.04 5.67
N TRP A 264 -9.82 24.68 4.41
CA TRP A 264 -10.68 25.00 3.26
C TRP A 264 -11.55 23.83 2.80
N GLY A 265 -11.59 22.75 3.59
CA GLY A 265 -12.47 21.61 3.38
C GLY A 265 -11.79 20.27 3.68
N ASN A 266 -12.54 19.35 4.28
CA ASN A 266 -12.02 18.05 4.75
C ASN A 266 -11.85 17.03 3.61
N THR A 267 -12.73 17.08 2.61
CA THR A 267 -12.76 16.14 1.47
C THR A 267 -12.81 16.86 0.12
N GLN A 268 -13.45 18.03 0.08
CA GLN A 268 -13.59 18.86 -1.10
C GLN A 268 -13.43 20.34 -0.73
N TYR A 269 -13.10 21.16 -1.72
CA TYR A 269 -13.08 22.61 -1.57
C TYR A 269 -14.47 23.16 -1.21
N GLN A 270 -14.53 24.09 -0.25
CA GLN A 270 -15.77 24.74 0.20
C GLN A 270 -15.63 26.27 0.14
N LYS A 271 -16.26 26.88 -0.86
CA LYS A 271 -16.16 28.32 -1.11
C LYS A 271 -16.62 29.19 0.07
N ASP A 272 -17.75 28.84 0.69
CA ASP A 272 -18.28 29.55 1.86
C ASP A 272 -17.28 29.58 3.03
N ARG A 273 -16.53 28.48 3.24
CA ARG A 273 -15.47 28.44 4.24
C ARG A 273 -14.33 29.39 3.88
N THR A 274 -13.91 29.43 2.62
CA THR A 274 -12.89 30.37 2.15
C THR A 274 -13.31 31.83 2.33
N GLU A 275 -14.57 32.16 2.05
CA GLU A 275 -15.10 33.50 2.30
C GLU A 275 -15.09 33.86 3.80
N ALA A 276 -15.45 32.91 4.66
CA ALA A 276 -15.37 33.09 6.11
C ALA A 276 -13.91 33.26 6.60
N TRP A 277 -12.95 32.51 6.06
CA TRP A 277 -11.51 32.68 6.34
C TRP A 277 -11.02 34.07 5.92
N ASN A 278 -11.41 34.55 4.74
CA ASN A 278 -11.06 35.89 4.25
C ASN A 278 -11.48 37.01 5.21
N GLN A 279 -12.58 36.82 5.96
CA GLN A 279 -13.06 37.82 6.93
C GLN A 279 -12.19 37.88 8.19
N ILE A 280 -11.52 36.79 8.57
CA ILE A 280 -10.73 36.72 9.80
C ILE A 280 -9.22 36.86 9.58
N PHE A 281 -8.74 36.79 8.33
CA PHE A 281 -7.33 36.99 8.00
C PHE A 281 -6.68 38.24 8.58
N PRO A 282 -7.31 39.44 8.53
CA PRO A 282 -6.74 40.63 9.18
C PRO A 282 -6.56 40.46 10.70
N LEU A 283 -7.49 39.76 11.34
CA LEU A 283 -7.44 39.47 12.77
C LEU A 283 -6.31 38.47 13.08
N MET A 284 -6.14 37.43 12.26
CA MET A 284 -5.04 36.48 12.38
C MET A 284 -3.68 37.16 12.20
N GLN A 285 -3.55 38.05 11.20
CA GLN A 285 -2.33 38.81 10.98
C GLN A 285 -1.96 39.66 12.20
N ALA A 286 -2.94 40.36 12.79
CA ALA A 286 -2.74 41.13 14.01
C ALA A 286 -2.32 40.24 15.20
N ALA A 287 -2.96 39.08 15.37
CA ALA A 287 -2.63 38.11 16.40
C ALA A 287 -1.21 37.54 16.24
N MET A 288 -0.78 37.26 15.00
CA MET A 288 0.58 36.82 14.70
C MET A 288 1.63 37.84 15.12
N HIS A 289 1.35 39.14 14.91
CA HIS A 289 2.24 40.21 15.39
C HIS A 289 2.24 40.33 16.92
N ALA A 290 1.13 39.97 17.58
CA ALA A 290 1.04 39.90 19.03
C ALA A 290 1.66 38.62 19.63
N GLY A 291 2.15 37.69 18.80
CA GLY A 291 2.87 36.48 19.22
C GLY A 291 2.07 35.17 19.16
N SER A 292 0.78 35.21 18.78
CA SER A 292 -0.02 34.00 18.53
C SER A 292 0.53 33.24 17.32
N LYS A 293 0.50 31.91 17.39
CA LYS A 293 1.04 31.02 16.37
C LYS A 293 -0.07 30.26 15.68
N PHE A 294 0.07 30.07 14.37
CA PHE A 294 -0.93 29.37 13.56
C PHE A 294 -0.30 28.26 12.75
N LEU A 295 -0.89 27.08 12.85
CA LEU A 295 -0.66 25.94 11.98
C LEU A 295 -1.94 25.70 11.19
N ILE A 296 -1.83 25.75 9.87
CA ILE A 296 -2.91 25.38 8.96
C ILE A 296 -2.49 24.13 8.20
N THR A 297 -3.41 23.17 8.03
CA THR A 297 -3.23 22.04 7.12
C THR A 297 -4.25 22.11 5.97
N SER A 298 -3.86 21.64 4.80
CA SER A 298 -4.79 21.42 3.68
C SER A 298 -4.28 20.35 2.73
N ARG A 299 -5.19 19.82 1.91
CA ARG A 299 -4.86 18.94 0.78
C ARG A 299 -4.49 19.79 -0.43
N ASP A 300 -3.58 19.31 -1.28
CA ASP A 300 -3.04 20.10 -2.39
C ASP A 300 -4.12 20.61 -3.35
N TYR A 301 -5.04 19.73 -3.79
CA TYR A 301 -6.12 20.12 -4.70
C TYR A 301 -7.11 21.12 -4.06
N ILE A 302 -7.32 21.04 -2.75
CA ILE A 302 -8.19 21.96 -2.01
C ILE A 302 -7.50 23.32 -1.89
N TRP A 303 -6.21 23.34 -1.58
CA TRP A 303 -5.41 24.55 -1.52
C TRP A 303 -5.33 25.25 -2.87
N ASN A 304 -5.03 24.52 -3.95
CA ASN A 304 -4.96 25.07 -5.31
C ASN A 304 -6.29 25.70 -5.74
N SER A 305 -7.41 25.08 -5.36
CA SER A 305 -8.74 25.65 -5.58
C SER A 305 -8.97 26.91 -4.73
N ALA A 306 -8.64 26.84 -3.44
CA ALA A 306 -8.84 27.93 -2.50
C ALA A 306 -8.03 29.19 -2.86
N GLN A 307 -6.81 29.03 -3.38
CA GLN A 307 -5.95 30.16 -3.77
C GLN A 307 -6.62 31.14 -4.74
N LYS A 308 -7.54 30.66 -5.59
CA LYS A 308 -8.28 31.49 -6.56
C LYS A 308 -9.24 32.47 -5.86
N ASP A 309 -9.81 32.07 -4.73
CA ASP A 309 -10.83 32.83 -3.99
C ASP A 309 -10.27 33.48 -2.70
N LEU A 310 -9.05 33.13 -2.28
CA LEU A 310 -8.41 33.67 -1.07
C LEU A 310 -7.85 35.08 -1.30
N LYS A 311 -8.15 35.98 -0.36
CA LYS A 311 -7.57 37.33 -0.27
C LYS A 311 -6.19 37.26 0.37
N LEU A 312 -5.22 36.68 -0.35
CA LEU A 312 -3.87 36.41 0.15
C LEU A 312 -3.13 37.67 0.65
N HIS A 313 -3.46 38.85 0.15
CA HIS A 313 -2.94 40.13 0.64
C HIS A 313 -3.35 40.45 2.09
N ALA A 314 -4.44 39.87 2.60
CA ALA A 314 -4.90 40.05 3.97
C ALA A 314 -4.14 39.16 4.99
N LEU A 315 -3.43 38.13 4.51
CA LEU A 315 -2.55 37.28 5.31
C LEU A 315 -1.31 36.90 4.46
N PRO A 316 -0.34 37.83 4.26
CA PRO A 316 0.78 37.64 3.35
C PRO A 316 1.64 36.40 3.63
N ALA A 317 1.62 35.87 4.86
CA ALA A 317 2.29 34.61 5.20
C ALA A 317 1.88 33.47 4.25
N LEU A 318 0.63 33.43 3.78
CA LEU A 318 0.15 32.43 2.82
C LEU A 318 0.77 32.50 1.41
N THR A 319 1.65 33.48 1.15
CA THR A 319 2.39 33.59 -0.12
C THR A 319 3.89 33.32 0.02
N GLN A 320 4.38 33.11 1.24
CA GLN A 320 5.81 32.95 1.51
C GLN A 320 6.21 31.48 1.40
N SER A 321 7.17 31.16 0.53
CA SER A 321 7.66 29.78 0.38
C SER A 321 8.31 29.22 1.63
N GLN A 322 8.78 30.07 2.55
CA GLN A 322 9.40 29.63 3.81
C GLN A 322 8.40 29.04 4.83
N VAL A 323 7.10 29.31 4.67
CA VAL A 323 6.05 28.84 5.59
C VAL A 323 5.09 27.85 4.96
N ILE A 324 5.12 27.70 3.63
CA ILE A 324 4.34 26.69 2.89
C ILE A 324 5.22 25.45 2.73
N ILE A 325 4.85 24.36 3.39
CA ILE A 325 5.65 23.14 3.46
C ILE A 325 4.87 21.99 2.85
N ASN A 326 5.45 21.35 1.83
CA ASN A 326 4.93 20.10 1.29
C ASN A 326 5.41 18.93 2.17
N VAL A 327 4.46 18.11 2.63
CA VAL A 327 4.72 16.97 3.52
C VAL A 327 5.02 15.67 2.75
N GLU A 328 4.78 15.63 1.44
CA GLU A 328 4.95 14.40 0.62
C GLU A 328 6.42 14.07 0.28
N GLU A 329 7.33 15.04 0.34
CA GLU A 329 8.72 14.88 -0.09
C GLU A 329 9.58 14.13 0.95
N LEU A 330 9.26 12.86 1.19
CA LEU A 330 10.03 11.98 2.07
C LEU A 330 11.24 11.39 1.35
N SER A 331 12.42 11.53 1.96
CA SER A 331 13.63 10.81 1.60
C SER A 331 13.48 9.30 1.84
N GLU A 332 14.28 8.49 1.15
CA GLU A 332 14.27 7.03 1.33
C GLU A 332 14.57 6.61 2.78
N GLN A 333 15.47 7.35 3.45
CA GLN A 333 15.79 7.12 4.86
C GLN A 333 14.60 7.40 5.78
N GLU A 334 13.85 8.49 5.54
CA GLU A 334 12.64 8.80 6.31
C GLU A 334 11.57 7.74 6.09
N LYS A 335 11.35 7.31 4.84
CA LYS A 335 10.40 6.23 4.52
C LYS A 335 10.77 4.93 5.24
N ALA A 336 12.05 4.56 5.21
CA ALA A 336 12.55 3.37 5.87
C ALA A 336 12.36 3.43 7.39
N GLN A 337 12.65 4.57 8.01
CA GLN A 337 12.43 4.75 9.45
C GLN A 337 10.94 4.72 9.81
N ILE A 338 10.07 5.29 8.97
CA ILE A 338 8.60 5.24 9.17
C ILE A 338 8.15 3.78 9.11
N LEU A 339 8.57 3.03 8.09
CA LEU A 339 8.24 1.62 7.92
C LEU A 339 8.75 0.77 9.08
N TYR A 340 10.00 0.97 9.48
CA TYR A 340 10.61 0.29 10.63
C TYR A 340 9.78 0.50 11.90
N ASN A 341 9.45 1.75 12.23
CA ASN A 341 8.71 2.07 13.45
C ASN A 341 7.32 1.42 13.46
N HIS A 342 6.61 1.45 12.33
CA HIS A 342 5.27 0.87 12.24
C HIS A 342 5.29 -0.66 12.31
N LEU A 343 6.32 -1.33 11.80
CA LEU A 343 6.49 -2.78 11.95
C LEU A 343 6.92 -3.16 13.37
N LYS A 344 7.94 -2.49 13.91
CA LYS A 344 8.55 -2.82 15.21
C LYS A 344 7.60 -2.57 16.38
N LEU A 345 6.85 -1.47 16.33
CA LEU A 345 5.90 -1.05 17.36
C LEU A 345 4.43 -1.36 16.96
N GLY A 346 4.25 -2.14 15.90
CA GLY A 346 2.96 -2.59 15.39
C GLY A 346 2.37 -3.75 16.21
N ASP A 347 1.29 -4.33 15.70
CA ASP A 347 0.66 -5.54 16.28
C ASP A 347 0.91 -6.81 15.41
N GLN A 348 1.90 -6.74 14.51
CA GLN A 348 2.28 -7.87 13.65
C GLN A 348 3.06 -8.94 14.39
N ASP A 349 2.86 -10.19 13.94
CA ASP A 349 3.65 -11.32 14.43
C ASP A 349 5.09 -11.28 13.91
N LYS A 350 6.05 -11.65 14.76
CA LYS A 350 7.47 -11.73 14.37
C LYS A 350 7.70 -12.58 13.12
N LYS A 351 6.97 -13.69 12.98
CA LYS A 351 7.03 -14.56 11.79
C LYS A 351 6.65 -13.83 10.51
N PHE A 352 5.67 -12.94 10.56
CA PHE A 352 5.27 -12.12 9.42
C PHE A 352 6.37 -11.10 9.09
N ILE A 353 6.86 -10.39 10.11
CA ILE A 353 7.93 -9.39 9.97
C ILE A 353 9.17 -10.00 9.32
N SER A 354 9.63 -11.17 9.79
CA SER A 354 10.79 -11.87 9.20
C SER A 354 10.57 -12.26 7.74
N LYS A 355 9.33 -12.56 7.31
CA LYS A 355 9.01 -12.88 5.91
C LYS A 355 9.00 -11.65 5.01
N VAL A 356 8.54 -10.50 5.50
CA VAL A 356 8.50 -9.26 4.69
C VAL A 356 9.83 -8.50 4.69
N LYS A 357 10.67 -8.71 5.72
CA LYS A 357 11.98 -8.06 5.92
C LYS A 357 12.85 -7.95 4.66
N PRO A 358 13.00 -9.00 3.80
CA PRO A 358 13.82 -8.91 2.60
C PRO A 358 13.33 -7.88 1.57
N TYR A 359 12.03 -7.55 1.58
CA TYR A 359 11.39 -6.68 0.58
C TYR A 359 11.26 -5.22 1.05
N LEU A 360 11.55 -4.92 2.32
CA LEU A 360 11.37 -3.58 2.90
C LEU A 360 12.28 -2.50 2.28
N PRO A 361 13.56 -2.76 1.95
CA PRO A 361 14.41 -1.76 1.31
C PRO A 361 13.86 -1.29 -0.04
N GLU A 362 13.35 -2.20 -0.85
CA GLU A 362 12.82 -1.90 -2.19
C GLU A 362 11.59 -1.00 -2.12
N VAL A 363 10.63 -1.30 -1.24
CA VAL A 363 9.41 -0.48 -1.12
C VAL A 363 9.69 0.95 -0.64
N CYS A 364 10.79 1.17 0.09
CA CYS A 364 11.19 2.52 0.53
C CYS A 364 11.70 3.39 -0.63
N GLY A 365 12.26 2.79 -1.68
CA GLY A 365 12.68 3.49 -2.90
C GLY A 365 11.51 3.95 -3.78
N LYS A 366 10.29 3.46 -3.54
CA LYS A 366 9.14 3.75 -4.40
C LYS A 366 8.59 5.15 -4.18
N LYS A 367 8.21 5.81 -5.28
CA LYS A 367 7.53 7.13 -5.25
C LYS A 367 6.12 7.06 -4.68
N SER A 368 5.45 5.91 -4.79
CA SER A 368 4.10 5.65 -4.28
C SER A 368 4.03 5.43 -2.76
N PHE A 369 5.17 5.40 -2.07
CA PHE A 369 5.20 5.18 -0.62
C PHE A 369 4.43 6.27 0.13
N LEU A 370 3.41 5.86 0.88
CA LEU A 370 2.68 6.72 1.82
C LEU A 370 2.89 6.22 3.25
N PRO A 371 3.04 7.11 4.25
CA PRO A 371 3.12 6.71 5.66
C PRO A 371 1.96 5.81 6.12
N GLU A 372 0.75 6.02 5.58
CA GLU A 372 -0.39 5.16 5.90
C GLU A 372 -0.23 3.72 5.36
N SER A 373 0.44 3.53 4.22
CA SER A 373 0.76 2.18 3.73
C SER A 373 1.68 1.45 4.70
N ALA A 374 2.69 2.16 5.26
CA ALA A 374 3.54 1.61 6.31
C ALA A 374 2.74 1.29 7.60
N ARG A 375 1.83 2.18 8.02
CA ARG A 375 0.94 1.93 9.16
C ARG A 375 0.07 0.68 8.97
N ARG A 376 -0.50 0.51 7.77
CA ARG A 376 -1.33 -0.64 7.42
C ARG A 376 -0.52 -1.93 7.37
N LEU A 377 0.69 -1.92 6.80
CA LEU A 377 1.57 -3.10 6.80
C LEU A 377 1.94 -3.49 8.24
N GLY A 378 2.15 -2.52 9.12
CA GLY A 378 2.40 -2.71 10.55
C GLY A 378 1.20 -3.21 11.36
N SER A 379 0.04 -3.47 10.73
CA SER A 379 -1.15 -3.95 11.44
C SER A 379 -1.72 -5.26 10.89
N HIS A 380 -1.88 -6.26 11.77
CA HIS A 380 -2.44 -7.57 11.46
C HIS A 380 -3.84 -7.49 10.83
N PHE A 381 -4.62 -6.45 11.15
CA PHE A 381 -5.95 -6.24 10.57
C PHE A 381 -5.93 -6.08 9.04
N PHE A 382 -4.93 -5.39 8.49
CA PHE A 382 -4.86 -5.07 7.06
C PHE A 382 -4.07 -6.08 6.23
N THR A 383 -3.43 -7.07 6.86
CA THR A 383 -2.54 -8.04 6.18
C THR A 383 -3.06 -9.48 6.20
N LYS A 384 -4.31 -9.71 6.62
CA LYS A 384 -4.88 -11.07 6.75
C LYS A 384 -4.87 -11.89 5.45
N GLU A 385 -5.10 -11.22 4.33
CA GLU A 385 -5.17 -11.83 2.98
C GLU A 385 -3.89 -11.57 2.17
N LEU A 386 -2.88 -10.94 2.77
CA LEU A 386 -1.64 -10.62 2.08
C LEU A 386 -0.77 -11.87 2.02
N TYR A 387 -0.74 -12.53 0.86
CA TYR A 387 0.32 -13.48 0.53
C TYR A 387 1.66 -12.73 0.53
N VAL A 388 2.73 -13.32 1.10
CA VAL A 388 4.02 -12.64 1.19
C VAL A 388 4.91 -13.06 0.02
N SER A 389 5.00 -12.17 -0.97
CA SER A 389 5.94 -12.22 -2.09
C SER A 389 6.43 -10.80 -2.41
N GLN A 390 7.50 -10.68 -3.20
CA GLN A 390 8.02 -9.36 -3.62
C GLN A 390 6.95 -8.55 -4.36
N GLU A 391 6.21 -9.17 -5.28
CA GLU A 391 5.16 -8.55 -6.08
C GLU A 391 3.96 -8.10 -5.25
N SER A 392 3.51 -8.94 -4.31
CA SER A 392 2.36 -8.63 -3.45
C SER A 392 2.65 -7.53 -2.43
N VAL A 393 3.84 -7.56 -1.79
CA VAL A 393 4.27 -6.51 -0.86
C VAL A 393 4.47 -5.20 -1.62
N SER A 394 5.07 -5.24 -2.81
CA SER A 394 5.16 -4.09 -3.70
C SER A 394 3.79 -3.54 -4.08
N GLY A 395 2.90 -4.42 -4.53
CA GLY A 395 1.53 -4.08 -4.90
C GLY A 395 0.74 -3.47 -3.74
N PHE A 396 1.02 -3.85 -2.49
CA PHE A 396 0.38 -3.27 -1.30
C PHE A 396 0.68 -1.77 -1.13
N PHE A 397 1.90 -1.33 -1.47
CA PHE A 397 2.29 0.09 -1.41
C PHE A 397 1.83 0.86 -2.66
N GLU A 398 1.75 0.21 -3.80
CA GLU A 398 1.30 0.81 -5.06
C GLU A 398 -0.23 0.92 -5.17
N ASN A 399 -0.97 0.04 -4.47
CA ASN A 399 -2.43 -0.06 -4.53
C ASN A 399 -3.10 0.25 -3.19
N PRO A 400 -3.12 1.51 -2.70
CA PRO A 400 -4.03 1.92 -1.64
C PRO A 400 -5.45 2.08 -2.20
N GLN A 401 -5.96 1.09 -2.95
CA GLN A 401 -7.22 1.14 -3.68
C GLN A 401 -8.37 1.54 -2.78
N GLN A 402 -8.44 1.03 -1.55
CA GLN A 402 -9.53 1.38 -0.63
C GLN A 402 -9.53 2.88 -0.25
N PHE A 403 -8.35 3.44 0.03
CA PHE A 403 -8.23 4.85 0.40
C PHE A 403 -8.45 5.80 -0.78
N LEU A 404 -7.94 5.43 -1.96
CA LEU A 404 -8.21 6.17 -3.20
C LEU A 404 -9.68 6.08 -3.61
N ARG A 405 -10.30 4.90 -3.45
CA ARG A 405 -11.75 4.73 -3.63
C ARG A 405 -12.50 5.65 -2.68
N ASP A 406 -12.24 5.60 -1.37
CA ASP A 406 -12.89 6.48 -0.41
C ASP A 406 -12.69 7.97 -0.76
N THR A 407 -11.50 8.34 -1.25
CA THR A 407 -11.24 9.72 -1.70
C THR A 407 -12.08 10.08 -2.92
N ILE A 408 -12.09 9.25 -3.96
CA ILE A 408 -12.86 9.48 -5.20
C ILE A 408 -14.37 9.48 -4.95
N PHE A 409 -14.87 8.55 -4.13
CA PHE A 409 -16.29 8.50 -3.76
C PHE A 409 -16.76 9.80 -3.11
N ASN A 410 -15.89 10.43 -2.31
CA ASN A 410 -16.16 11.68 -1.60
C ASN A 410 -15.79 12.96 -2.38
N LEU A 411 -15.33 12.87 -3.63
CA LEU A 411 -15.10 14.04 -4.48
C LEU A 411 -16.43 14.67 -4.94
N ALA A 412 -16.39 15.99 -5.16
CA ALA A 412 -17.48 16.74 -5.78
C ALA A 412 -17.69 16.32 -7.24
N ALA A 413 -18.89 16.58 -7.77
CA ALA A 413 -19.30 16.12 -9.10
C ALA A 413 -18.45 16.71 -10.23
N ASP A 414 -17.98 17.95 -10.07
CA ASP A 414 -17.08 18.65 -10.99
C ASP A 414 -15.68 18.03 -11.02
N CYS A 415 -15.12 17.69 -9.86
CA CYS A 415 -13.87 16.93 -9.78
C CYS A 415 -14.00 15.54 -10.42
N LYS A 416 -15.11 14.83 -10.14
CA LYS A 416 -15.41 13.54 -10.76
C LYS A 416 -15.58 13.66 -12.27
N ALA A 417 -16.17 14.74 -12.76
CA ALA A 417 -16.29 15.03 -14.19
C ALA A 417 -14.92 15.25 -14.85
N ALA A 418 -13.98 15.94 -14.19
CA ALA A 418 -12.62 16.12 -14.71
C ALA A 418 -11.83 14.80 -14.78
N ILE A 419 -11.96 13.93 -13.78
CA ILE A 419 -11.38 12.57 -13.81
C ILE A 419 -12.09 11.73 -14.89
N GLY A 420 -13.41 11.81 -14.95
CA GLY A 420 -14.24 11.10 -15.93
C GLY A 420 -13.99 11.52 -17.37
N LEU A 421 -13.61 12.77 -17.60
CA LEU A 421 -13.16 13.25 -18.91
C LEU A 421 -11.95 12.45 -19.41
N ILE A 422 -10.95 12.21 -18.54
CA ILE A 422 -9.77 11.43 -18.90
C ILE A 422 -10.15 9.96 -19.07
N PHE A 423 -11.03 9.43 -18.21
CA PHE A 423 -11.55 8.06 -18.30
C PHE A 423 -12.26 7.79 -19.62
N LEU A 424 -13.10 8.72 -20.09
CA LEU A 424 -13.85 8.63 -21.35
C LEU A 424 -12.96 8.73 -22.60
N ASN A 425 -11.69 9.11 -22.46
CA ASN A 425 -10.75 9.30 -23.55
C ASN A 425 -9.51 8.39 -23.39
N GLU A 426 -9.71 7.17 -22.87
CA GLU A 426 -8.66 6.14 -22.83
C GLU A 426 -7.43 6.53 -21.97
N GLY A 427 -7.64 7.37 -20.96
CA GLY A 427 -6.59 7.74 -20.00
C GLY A 427 -5.77 8.98 -20.37
N GLU A 428 -5.99 9.57 -21.54
CA GLU A 428 -5.28 10.78 -21.98
C GLU A 428 -6.19 11.76 -22.75
N VAL A 429 -6.05 13.07 -22.53
CA VAL A 429 -6.80 14.11 -23.26
C VAL A 429 -5.89 15.24 -23.67
N GLU A 430 -5.82 15.54 -24.97
CA GLU A 430 -5.08 16.68 -25.51
C GLU A 430 -5.55 18.02 -24.89
N SER A 431 -4.57 18.86 -24.56
CA SER A 431 -4.77 20.22 -24.06
C SER A 431 -4.40 21.23 -25.17
N PRO A 432 -5.26 22.22 -25.48
CA PRO A 432 -6.52 22.54 -24.81
C PRO A 432 -7.66 21.57 -25.15
N VAL A 433 -8.44 21.20 -24.13
CA VAL A 433 -9.54 20.24 -24.30
C VAL A 433 -10.65 20.84 -25.16
N THR A 434 -11.09 20.10 -26.17
CA THR A 434 -12.17 20.52 -27.06
C THR A 434 -13.51 20.65 -26.31
N PRO A 435 -14.38 21.61 -26.70
CA PRO A 435 -15.68 21.81 -26.05
C PRO A 435 -16.59 20.56 -26.08
N CYS A 436 -16.48 19.73 -27.11
CA CYS A 436 -17.27 18.49 -27.21
C CYS A 436 -16.86 17.46 -26.15
N LYS A 437 -15.55 17.27 -25.90
CA LYS A 437 -15.04 16.36 -24.88
C LYS A 437 -15.42 16.83 -23.48
N LEU A 438 -15.23 18.13 -23.20
CA LEU A 438 -15.65 18.75 -21.93
C LEU A 438 -17.15 18.53 -21.68
N LYS A 439 -17.99 18.77 -22.69
CA LYS A 439 -19.43 18.58 -22.56
C LYS A 439 -19.82 17.14 -22.28
N GLY A 440 -19.17 16.17 -22.93
CA GLY A 440 -19.46 14.75 -22.71
C GLY A 440 -19.25 14.30 -21.25
N ALA A 441 -18.18 14.77 -20.61
CA ALA A 441 -17.93 14.51 -19.19
C ALA A 441 -18.83 15.36 -18.27
N ALA A 442 -19.08 16.61 -18.64
CA ALA A 442 -19.93 17.53 -17.88
C ALA A 442 -21.37 17.01 -17.76
N ASP A 443 -21.96 16.59 -18.89
CA ASP A 443 -23.33 16.06 -18.96
C ASP A 443 -23.46 14.76 -18.13
N ALA A 444 -22.41 13.92 -18.10
CA ALA A 444 -22.39 12.67 -17.34
C ALA A 444 -22.49 12.85 -15.82
N PHE A 445 -21.99 13.98 -15.32
CA PHE A 445 -21.95 14.28 -13.88
C PHE A 445 -22.87 15.45 -13.49
N GLY A 446 -23.64 16.00 -14.44
CA GLY A 446 -24.60 17.06 -14.20
C GLY A 446 -23.96 18.41 -13.84
N VAL A 447 -22.77 18.70 -14.36
CA VAL A 447 -22.01 19.94 -14.06
C VAL A 447 -21.81 20.81 -15.31
N PRO A 448 -21.56 22.12 -15.16
CA PRO A 448 -21.15 22.97 -16.29
C PRO A 448 -19.80 22.55 -16.88
N ALA A 449 -19.67 22.61 -18.21
CA ALA A 449 -18.40 22.31 -18.90
C ALA A 449 -17.24 23.27 -18.55
N ALA A 450 -17.56 24.47 -18.04
CA ALA A 450 -16.57 25.41 -17.52
C ALA A 450 -15.91 24.85 -16.24
N ASP A 451 -16.71 24.35 -15.31
CA ASP A 451 -16.24 23.80 -14.04
C ASP A 451 -15.33 22.58 -14.26
N VAL A 452 -15.65 21.72 -15.23
CA VAL A 452 -14.78 20.59 -15.63
C VAL A 452 -13.38 21.07 -16.06
N ARG A 453 -13.32 22.16 -16.85
CA ARG A 453 -12.05 22.74 -17.29
C ARG A 453 -11.26 23.30 -16.11
N ASP A 454 -11.93 24.02 -15.22
CA ASP A 454 -11.30 24.63 -14.03
C ASP A 454 -10.74 23.56 -13.07
N GLN A 455 -11.41 22.39 -13.01
CA GLN A 455 -10.98 21.26 -12.19
C GLN A 455 -9.80 20.48 -12.79
N LEU A 456 -9.58 20.49 -14.11
CA LEU A 456 -8.35 19.92 -14.69
C LEU A 456 -7.10 20.59 -14.11
N ASP A 457 -7.11 21.92 -14.05
CA ASP A 457 -6.03 22.70 -13.46
C ASP A 457 -5.94 22.52 -11.94
N ALA A 458 -7.08 22.46 -11.24
CA ALA A 458 -7.09 22.29 -9.78
C ALA A 458 -6.55 20.92 -9.33
N LEU A 459 -6.83 19.87 -10.10
CA LEU A 459 -6.37 18.51 -9.85
C LEU A 459 -4.94 18.26 -10.35
N ASN A 460 -4.35 19.18 -11.11
CA ASN A 460 -2.98 19.08 -11.61
C ASN A 460 -1.97 18.95 -10.47
N GLY A 461 -1.08 17.96 -10.57
CA GLY A 461 -0.07 17.65 -9.57
C GLY A 461 -0.61 16.84 -8.37
N SER A 462 -1.91 16.57 -8.28
CA SER A 462 -2.51 15.78 -7.20
C SER A 462 -3.11 14.46 -7.70
N LEU A 463 -4.17 14.51 -8.51
CA LEU A 463 -4.79 13.34 -9.13
C LEU A 463 -4.54 13.29 -10.63
N LEU A 464 -4.41 14.45 -11.26
CA LEU A 464 -4.14 14.60 -12.69
C LEU A 464 -2.77 15.23 -12.89
N VAL A 465 -2.21 15.10 -14.09
CA VAL A 465 -0.97 15.76 -14.48
C VAL A 465 -1.07 16.22 -15.92
N LEU A 466 -0.61 17.45 -16.17
CA LEU A 466 -0.39 17.95 -17.52
C LEU A 466 1.04 17.58 -17.95
N MET A 467 1.15 16.81 -19.02
CA MET A 467 2.41 16.33 -19.59
C MET A 467 2.67 16.99 -20.94
N GLU A 468 3.94 17.26 -21.25
CA GLU A 468 4.36 17.74 -22.56
C GLU A 468 5.03 16.60 -23.35
N ARG A 469 4.62 16.42 -24.61
CA ARG A 469 5.24 15.53 -25.61
C ARG A 469 5.56 16.34 -26.87
N ASP A 470 6.36 15.78 -27.77
CA ASP A 470 6.71 16.42 -29.05
C ASP A 470 5.48 16.81 -29.91
N THR A 471 4.35 16.14 -29.70
CA THR A 471 3.08 16.35 -30.40
C THR A 471 2.15 17.37 -29.73
N GLY A 472 2.49 17.88 -28.55
CA GLY A 472 1.66 18.81 -27.77
C GLY A 472 1.51 18.42 -26.29
N SER A 473 0.68 19.17 -25.57
CA SER A 473 0.40 18.93 -24.15
C SER A 473 -0.85 18.07 -23.97
N PHE A 474 -0.86 17.18 -22.98
CA PHE A 474 -1.99 16.29 -22.69
C PHE A 474 -2.17 16.08 -21.19
N TRP A 475 -3.43 15.97 -20.78
CA TRP A 475 -3.84 15.62 -19.43
C TRP A 475 -3.89 14.10 -19.28
N THR A 476 -3.33 13.58 -18.20
CA THR A 476 -3.43 12.17 -17.81
C THR A 476 -3.51 12.03 -16.29
N TYR A 477 -3.70 10.80 -15.79
CA TYR A 477 -3.68 10.53 -14.36
C TYR A 477 -2.26 10.65 -13.81
N LYS A 478 -2.12 11.19 -12.59
CA LYS A 478 -0.84 11.17 -11.86
C LYS A 478 -0.38 9.74 -11.58
N HIS A 479 -1.33 8.81 -11.38
CA HIS A 479 -1.06 7.39 -11.15
C HIS A 479 -2.17 6.51 -11.77
N PRO A 480 -1.84 5.34 -12.37
CA PRO A 480 -2.81 4.43 -12.97
C PRO A 480 -3.95 4.00 -12.03
N THR A 481 -3.67 3.83 -10.73
CA THR A 481 -4.67 3.42 -9.73
C THR A 481 -5.81 4.41 -9.52
N ILE A 482 -5.66 5.66 -9.97
CA ILE A 482 -6.76 6.64 -9.99
C ILE A 482 -7.81 6.21 -11.02
N SER A 483 -7.38 5.71 -12.18
CA SER A 483 -8.25 5.13 -13.18
C SER A 483 -8.99 3.91 -12.61
N ASP A 484 -8.31 3.03 -11.89
CA ASP A 484 -8.90 1.82 -11.32
C ASP A 484 -9.91 2.15 -10.21
N ALA A 485 -9.55 3.08 -9.32
CA ALA A 485 -10.44 3.54 -8.25
C ALA A 485 -11.66 4.29 -8.81
N PHE A 486 -11.47 5.07 -9.88
CA PHE A 486 -12.57 5.74 -10.59
C PHE A 486 -13.45 4.73 -11.35
N SER A 487 -12.86 3.75 -12.03
CA SER A 487 -13.57 2.65 -12.67
C SER A 487 -14.46 1.91 -11.67
N SER A 488 -13.92 1.61 -10.48
CA SER A 488 -14.66 0.99 -9.38
C SER A 488 -15.85 1.85 -8.90
N TYR A 489 -15.67 3.18 -8.84
CA TYR A 489 -16.74 4.12 -8.50
C TYR A 489 -17.86 4.12 -9.55
N VAL A 490 -17.50 4.23 -10.83
CA VAL A 490 -18.46 4.25 -11.95
C VAL A 490 -19.18 2.89 -12.05
N ALA A 491 -18.47 1.78 -11.86
CA ALA A 491 -19.03 0.42 -11.84
C ALA A 491 -20.08 0.24 -10.71
N SER A 492 -19.85 0.84 -9.55
CA SER A 492 -20.78 0.77 -8.41
C SER A 492 -22.07 1.59 -8.58
N THR A 493 -22.14 2.44 -9.61
CA THR A 493 -23.26 3.37 -9.84
C THR A 493 -24.04 3.02 -11.11
N PRO A 494 -25.27 2.50 -11.02
CA PRO A 494 -26.06 2.10 -12.19
C PRO A 494 -26.29 3.22 -13.22
N GLU A 495 -26.44 4.46 -12.76
CA GLU A 495 -26.67 5.62 -13.64
C GLU A 495 -25.42 6.02 -14.46
N LEU A 496 -24.24 5.51 -14.10
CA LEU A 496 -22.98 5.82 -14.79
C LEU A 496 -22.49 4.67 -15.68
N ILE A 497 -23.32 3.67 -15.93
CA ILE A 497 -22.94 2.46 -16.70
C ILE A 497 -22.48 2.79 -18.13
N ASP A 498 -23.07 3.82 -18.74
CA ASP A 498 -22.68 4.30 -20.07
C ASP A 498 -21.26 4.89 -20.07
N ILE A 499 -20.86 5.49 -18.95
CA ILE A 499 -19.51 6.01 -18.74
C ILE A 499 -18.54 4.87 -18.55
N TYR A 500 -18.91 3.86 -17.75
CA TYR A 500 -18.12 2.66 -17.55
C TYR A 500 -17.87 1.95 -18.89
N LEU A 501 -18.92 1.65 -19.66
CA LEU A 501 -18.77 0.95 -20.95
C LEU A 501 -17.91 1.71 -21.96
N LYS A 502 -17.97 3.05 -21.96
CA LYS A 502 -17.17 3.88 -22.88
C LYS A 502 -15.71 3.99 -22.47
N GLY A 503 -15.43 4.14 -21.17
CA GLY A 503 -14.07 4.42 -20.67
C GLY A 503 -13.29 3.19 -20.20
N ALA A 504 -13.96 2.13 -19.74
CA ALA A 504 -13.29 0.93 -19.23
C ALA A 504 -12.61 0.16 -20.35
N SER A 505 -11.47 -0.47 -20.03
CA SER A 505 -10.77 -1.36 -20.95
C SER A 505 -11.64 -2.54 -21.35
N THR A 506 -11.41 -3.10 -22.55
CA THR A 506 -12.11 -4.30 -23.01
C THR A 506 -11.88 -5.50 -22.08
N ASP A 507 -10.69 -5.61 -21.49
CA ASP A 507 -10.37 -6.64 -20.48
C ASP A 507 -11.19 -6.49 -19.20
N SER A 508 -11.37 -5.26 -18.71
CA SER A 508 -12.23 -4.97 -17.55
C SER A 508 -13.69 -5.32 -17.86
N ILE A 509 -14.18 -4.93 -19.03
CA ILE A 509 -15.55 -5.24 -19.47
C ILE A 509 -15.76 -6.77 -19.50
N LEU A 510 -14.86 -7.54 -20.11
CA LEU A 510 -14.99 -9.00 -20.18
C LEU A 510 -15.02 -9.69 -18.81
N LYS A 511 -14.38 -9.11 -17.79
CA LYS A 511 -14.27 -9.68 -16.43
C LYS A 511 -15.35 -9.19 -15.45
N GLU A 512 -15.79 -7.96 -15.57
CA GLU A 512 -16.62 -7.29 -14.55
C GLU A 512 -18.09 -7.18 -14.96
N VAL A 513 -18.36 -7.22 -16.27
CA VAL A 513 -19.70 -7.01 -16.84
C VAL A 513 -20.46 -8.32 -16.99
N VAL A 514 -21.76 -8.26 -16.70
CA VAL A 514 -22.72 -9.34 -16.92
C VAL A 514 -24.03 -8.77 -17.44
N CYS A 515 -24.68 -9.47 -18.38
CA CYS A 515 -26.00 -9.07 -18.88
C CYS A 515 -27.10 -9.35 -17.84
N ALA A 516 -28.16 -8.55 -17.82
CA ALA A 516 -29.27 -8.75 -16.91
C ALA A 516 -29.87 -10.17 -17.06
N GLY A 517 -30.04 -10.86 -15.92
CA GLY A 517 -30.62 -12.20 -15.84
C GLY A 517 -29.62 -13.35 -15.68
N CYS A 518 -28.31 -13.13 -15.83
CA CYS A 518 -27.30 -14.17 -15.60
C CYS A 518 -27.01 -14.37 -14.11
N LYS A 519 -26.79 -15.63 -13.70
CA LYS A 519 -26.52 -16.02 -12.31
C LYS A 519 -25.02 -16.25 -12.09
N LEU A 520 -24.21 -15.20 -12.15
CA LEU A 520 -22.78 -15.28 -11.83
C LEU A 520 -22.54 -14.65 -10.44
N GLY A 521 -21.79 -15.32 -9.56
CA GLY A 521 -21.40 -14.79 -8.26
C GLY A 521 -20.24 -13.78 -8.37
N GLY A 522 -20.19 -12.77 -7.49
CA GLY A 522 -19.08 -11.79 -7.46
C GLY A 522 -19.14 -10.70 -8.55
N VAL A 523 -20.31 -10.44 -9.12
CA VAL A 523 -20.50 -9.49 -10.24
C VAL A 523 -20.43 -8.04 -9.77
N SER A 524 -19.70 -7.22 -10.52
CA SER A 524 -19.54 -5.78 -10.25
C SER A 524 -20.47 -4.89 -11.07
N VAL A 525 -20.85 -5.28 -12.29
CA VAL A 525 -21.67 -4.44 -13.20
C VAL A 525 -22.71 -5.26 -13.97
N VAL A 526 -24.00 -4.90 -13.84
CA VAL A 526 -25.12 -5.55 -14.56
C VAL A 526 -25.65 -4.65 -15.68
N ILE A 527 -25.60 -5.11 -16.93
CA ILE A 527 -26.05 -4.34 -18.11
C ILE A 527 -27.52 -4.62 -18.41
N PRO A 528 -28.39 -3.59 -18.45
CA PRO A 528 -29.75 -3.75 -18.91
C PRO A 528 -29.83 -3.89 -20.44
N ASP A 529 -30.86 -4.56 -20.93
CA ASP A 529 -31.07 -4.80 -22.36
C ASP A 529 -31.01 -3.54 -23.23
N SER A 530 -31.40 -2.38 -22.67
CA SER A 530 -31.37 -1.09 -23.37
C SER A 530 -29.95 -0.63 -23.77
N ARG A 531 -28.90 -1.22 -23.18
CA ARG A 531 -27.48 -0.86 -23.41
C ARG A 531 -26.68 -1.90 -24.16
N HIS A 532 -27.32 -2.96 -24.67
CA HIS A 532 -26.67 -3.99 -25.49
C HIS A 532 -26.02 -3.44 -26.76
N ASN A 533 -26.53 -2.34 -27.34
CA ASN A 533 -25.87 -1.69 -28.47
C ASN A 533 -24.50 -1.16 -28.10
N LEU A 534 -24.41 -0.42 -26.98
CA LEU A 534 -23.14 0.15 -26.51
C LEU A 534 -22.15 -0.95 -26.09
N LEU A 535 -22.63 -2.00 -25.42
CA LEU A 535 -21.80 -3.16 -25.08
C LEU A 535 -21.27 -3.86 -26.34
N PHE A 536 -22.13 -4.06 -27.34
CA PHE A 536 -21.75 -4.68 -28.60
C PHE A 536 -20.67 -3.87 -29.32
N ASP A 537 -20.83 -2.55 -29.44
CA ASP A 537 -19.86 -1.66 -30.11
C ASP A 537 -18.46 -1.73 -29.46
N ARG A 538 -18.39 -2.01 -28.16
CA ARG A 538 -17.11 -2.18 -27.44
C ARG A 538 -16.49 -3.56 -27.63
N LEU A 539 -17.30 -4.60 -27.79
CA LEU A 539 -16.83 -5.99 -27.92
C LEU A 539 -16.68 -6.42 -29.39
N SER A 540 -17.21 -5.66 -30.36
CA SER A 540 -17.29 -6.04 -31.77
C SER A 540 -15.94 -6.15 -32.49
N SER A 541 -14.84 -5.69 -31.90
CA SER A 541 -13.48 -5.80 -32.44
C SER A 541 -12.62 -6.88 -31.75
N ILE A 542 -13.15 -7.51 -30.69
CA ILE A 542 -12.41 -8.48 -29.88
C ILE A 542 -12.30 -9.83 -30.62
N PRO A 543 -11.20 -10.60 -30.45
CA PRO A 543 -11.10 -11.96 -30.99
C PRO A 543 -12.26 -12.85 -30.57
N GLU A 544 -12.72 -13.72 -31.48
CA GLU A 544 -13.87 -14.60 -31.24
C GLU A 544 -13.69 -15.48 -29.99
N SER A 545 -12.50 -16.02 -29.75
CA SER A 545 -12.24 -16.88 -28.59
C SER A 545 -12.60 -16.23 -27.25
N ARG A 546 -12.28 -14.93 -27.06
CA ARG A 546 -12.60 -14.19 -25.82
C ARG A 546 -14.08 -13.80 -25.77
N LEU A 547 -14.69 -13.56 -26.93
CA LEU A 547 -16.11 -13.28 -27.05
C LEU A 547 -16.95 -14.51 -26.71
N CYS A 548 -16.54 -15.70 -27.16
CA CYS A 548 -17.14 -16.98 -26.82
C CYS A 548 -17.19 -17.18 -25.31
N THR A 549 -16.09 -16.98 -24.60
CA THR A 549 -16.07 -17.06 -23.12
C THR A 549 -17.06 -16.09 -22.47
N PHE A 550 -17.19 -14.87 -22.98
CA PHE A 550 -18.16 -13.92 -22.47
C PHE A 550 -19.61 -14.39 -22.73
N LEU A 551 -19.87 -14.95 -23.91
CA LEU A 551 -21.18 -15.49 -24.26
C LEU A 551 -21.56 -16.67 -23.36
N SER A 552 -20.62 -17.59 -23.06
CA SER A 552 -20.88 -18.77 -22.22
C SER A 552 -21.34 -18.41 -20.81
N TYR A 553 -20.73 -17.40 -20.19
CA TYR A 553 -20.89 -17.17 -18.74
C TYR A 553 -21.62 -15.87 -18.37
N ARG A 554 -21.67 -14.88 -19.27
CA ARG A 554 -22.00 -13.48 -18.90
C ARG A 554 -23.05 -12.83 -19.80
N SER A 555 -23.59 -13.56 -20.77
CA SER A 555 -24.56 -13.05 -21.74
C SER A 555 -25.97 -13.54 -21.50
N ASN A 556 -26.97 -12.79 -21.99
CA ASN A 556 -28.36 -13.23 -22.04
C ASN A 556 -28.79 -13.43 -23.50
N GLN A 557 -29.94 -14.08 -23.70
CA GLN A 557 -30.47 -14.42 -25.03
C GLN A 557 -30.46 -13.24 -26.02
N LYS A 558 -30.85 -12.03 -25.58
CA LYS A 558 -30.93 -10.86 -26.46
C LYS A 558 -29.56 -10.38 -26.91
N PHE A 559 -28.58 -10.39 -26.01
CA PHE A 559 -27.21 -10.00 -26.35
C PHE A 559 -26.54 -11.04 -27.23
N SER A 560 -26.64 -12.33 -26.87
CA SER A 560 -26.07 -13.44 -27.66
C SER A 560 -26.60 -13.47 -29.07
N LYS A 561 -27.91 -13.32 -29.25
CA LYS A 561 -28.52 -13.23 -30.58
C LYS A 561 -27.92 -12.10 -31.41
N LYS A 562 -27.77 -10.91 -30.82
CA LYS A 562 -27.16 -9.75 -31.48
C LYS A 562 -25.72 -10.02 -31.91
N VAL A 563 -24.93 -10.70 -31.08
CA VAL A 563 -23.54 -11.06 -31.40
C VAL A 563 -23.49 -12.09 -32.53
N ILE A 564 -24.31 -13.13 -32.47
CA ILE A 564 -24.40 -14.18 -33.48
C ILE A 564 -24.85 -13.62 -34.83
N ASP A 565 -25.86 -12.74 -34.85
CA ASP A 565 -26.34 -12.08 -36.07
C ASP A 565 -25.23 -11.27 -36.75
N ALA A 566 -24.30 -10.69 -35.97
CA ALA A 566 -23.18 -9.90 -36.48
C ALA A 566 -21.94 -10.73 -36.80
N ARG A 567 -21.76 -11.90 -36.16
CA ARG A 567 -20.64 -12.84 -36.36
C ARG A 567 -21.14 -14.29 -36.48
N PRO A 568 -21.71 -14.68 -37.64
CA PRO A 568 -22.23 -16.03 -37.83
C PRO A 568 -21.17 -17.14 -37.75
N SER A 569 -19.90 -16.80 -37.96
CA SER A 569 -18.73 -17.68 -37.82
C SER A 569 -18.63 -18.38 -36.47
N ILE A 570 -19.17 -17.78 -35.39
CA ILE A 570 -19.22 -18.40 -34.07
C ILE A 570 -19.95 -19.75 -34.12
N LEU A 571 -21.01 -19.85 -34.94
CA LEU A 571 -21.79 -21.09 -35.07
C LEU A 571 -21.07 -22.15 -35.91
N GLU A 572 -20.09 -21.77 -36.74
CA GLU A 572 -19.30 -22.72 -37.55
C GLU A 572 -18.33 -23.54 -36.69
N ARG A 573 -18.07 -23.09 -35.45
CA ARG A 573 -17.25 -23.80 -34.46
C ARG A 573 -17.91 -25.10 -33.99
N PHE A 574 -19.24 -25.19 -34.06
CA PHE A 574 -20.02 -26.32 -33.57
C PHE A 574 -20.08 -27.51 -34.53
N ASN A 575 -19.14 -27.59 -35.47
CA ASN A 575 -19.03 -28.72 -36.40
C ASN A 575 -18.21 -29.88 -35.83
N TRP A 576 -17.39 -29.61 -34.80
CA TRP A 576 -16.53 -30.60 -34.16
C TRP A 576 -16.27 -30.20 -32.71
N PHE A 577 -16.25 -31.18 -31.81
CA PHE A 577 -15.95 -31.01 -30.39
C PHE A 577 -14.84 -31.99 -29.99
N TYR A 578 -14.06 -31.62 -28.99
CA TYR A 578 -12.96 -32.43 -28.46
C TYR A 578 -13.39 -33.10 -27.16
N ALA A 579 -13.00 -34.37 -26.95
CA ALA A 579 -13.14 -35.00 -25.66
C ALA A 579 -11.93 -34.67 -24.75
N PRO A 580 -12.11 -34.61 -23.42
CA PRO A 580 -13.39 -34.69 -22.72
C PRO A 580 -14.30 -33.48 -22.99
N LEU A 581 -15.58 -33.71 -23.27
CA LEU A 581 -16.52 -32.67 -23.69
C LEU A 581 -16.76 -31.63 -22.58
N ARG A 582 -16.69 -32.03 -21.31
CA ARG A 582 -16.76 -31.12 -20.15
C ARG A 582 -15.65 -30.07 -20.13
N ASP A 583 -14.50 -30.36 -20.75
CA ASP A 583 -13.33 -29.48 -20.79
C ASP A 583 -13.28 -28.62 -22.07
N ASP A 584 -14.11 -28.92 -23.07
CA ASP A 584 -14.17 -28.17 -24.31
C ASP A 584 -14.97 -26.86 -24.15
N ARG A 585 -14.28 -25.75 -24.42
CA ARG A 585 -14.84 -24.39 -24.34
C ARG A 585 -15.98 -24.16 -25.33
N ASP A 586 -15.96 -24.81 -26.48
CA ASP A 586 -17.04 -24.69 -27.48
C ASP A 586 -18.29 -25.47 -27.03
N VAL A 587 -18.14 -26.57 -26.27
CA VAL A 587 -19.26 -27.27 -25.62
C VAL A 587 -19.90 -26.38 -24.57
N THR A 588 -19.11 -25.70 -23.72
CA THR A 588 -19.65 -24.75 -22.74
C THR A 588 -20.46 -23.65 -23.41
N LEU A 589 -19.95 -23.08 -24.52
CA LEU A 589 -20.68 -22.08 -25.29
C LEU A 589 -21.97 -22.65 -25.89
N PHE A 590 -21.91 -23.86 -26.43
CA PHE A 590 -23.06 -24.54 -27.03
C PHE A 590 -24.19 -24.73 -26.01
N CYS A 591 -23.87 -25.24 -24.82
CA CYS A 591 -24.82 -25.41 -23.72
C CYS A 591 -25.48 -24.08 -23.34
N ALA A 592 -24.68 -23.02 -23.15
CA ALA A 592 -25.19 -21.69 -22.81
C ALA A 592 -26.11 -21.10 -23.90
N LEU A 593 -25.81 -21.33 -25.18
CA LEU A 593 -26.67 -20.89 -26.28
C LEU A 593 -27.95 -21.74 -26.40
N ASN A 594 -27.88 -23.03 -26.07
CA ASN A 594 -29.03 -23.91 -26.05
C ASN A 594 -30.02 -23.54 -24.94
N GLU A 595 -29.53 -23.28 -23.72
CA GLU A 595 -30.34 -22.77 -22.61
C GLU A 595 -31.04 -21.44 -22.97
N GLN A 596 -30.38 -20.62 -23.79
CA GLN A 596 -30.93 -19.37 -24.33
C GLN A 596 -31.86 -19.58 -25.54
N GLY A 597 -32.06 -20.81 -26.02
CA GLY A 597 -32.91 -21.15 -27.16
C GLY A 597 -32.38 -20.59 -28.49
N LEU A 598 -31.06 -20.48 -28.65
CA LEU A 598 -30.39 -19.97 -29.86
C LEU A 598 -29.75 -21.06 -30.72
N ILE A 599 -29.79 -22.31 -30.27
CA ILE A 599 -29.37 -23.48 -31.04
C ILE A 599 -30.58 -24.08 -31.74
N ASP A 600 -30.42 -24.44 -33.01
CA ASP A 600 -31.44 -25.15 -33.78
C ASP A 600 -31.23 -26.67 -33.72
N GLU A 601 -32.30 -27.40 -34.04
CA GLU A 601 -32.31 -28.86 -33.95
C GLU A 601 -31.23 -29.52 -34.83
N GLN A 602 -30.90 -28.91 -35.98
CA GLN A 602 -29.86 -29.42 -36.87
C GLN A 602 -28.48 -29.45 -36.19
N ARG A 603 -28.14 -28.40 -35.44
CA ARG A 603 -26.87 -28.35 -34.69
C ARG A 603 -26.89 -29.22 -33.44
N ARG A 604 -28.04 -29.34 -32.76
CA ARG A 604 -28.20 -30.26 -31.63
C ARG A 604 -27.91 -31.70 -32.05
N VAL A 605 -28.43 -32.15 -33.19
CA VAL A 605 -28.18 -33.50 -33.71
C VAL A 605 -26.70 -33.73 -34.05
N ILE A 606 -25.97 -32.72 -34.54
CA ILE A 606 -24.51 -32.80 -34.75
C ILE A 606 -23.80 -33.00 -33.40
N PHE A 607 -24.20 -32.26 -32.36
CA PHE A 607 -23.66 -32.43 -31.02
C PHE A 607 -23.94 -33.83 -30.45
N VAL A 608 -25.15 -34.37 -30.62
CA VAL A 608 -25.51 -35.75 -30.19
C VAL A 608 -24.57 -36.79 -30.80
N GLU A 609 -24.22 -36.63 -32.08
CA GLU A 609 -23.26 -37.52 -32.74
C GLU A 609 -21.86 -37.40 -32.12
N SER A 610 -21.37 -36.17 -31.87
CA SER A 610 -20.10 -35.94 -31.18
C SER A 610 -20.09 -36.51 -29.76
N ALA A 611 -21.21 -36.37 -29.03
CA ALA A 611 -21.41 -36.94 -27.70
C ALA A 611 -21.35 -38.46 -27.70
N ARG A 612 -21.99 -39.12 -28.68
CA ARG A 612 -21.89 -40.57 -28.86
C ARG A 612 -20.46 -41.00 -29.18
N ILE A 613 -19.75 -40.27 -30.06
CA ILE A 613 -18.36 -40.58 -30.40
C ILE A 613 -17.48 -40.46 -29.14
N ALA A 614 -17.48 -39.32 -28.46
CA ALA A 614 -16.69 -39.10 -27.24
C ALA A 614 -16.91 -40.21 -26.19
N ALA A 615 -18.18 -40.53 -25.90
CA ALA A 615 -18.54 -41.58 -24.95
C ALA A 615 -18.06 -42.98 -25.37
N THR A 616 -18.13 -43.30 -26.67
CA THR A 616 -17.84 -44.67 -27.16
C THR A 616 -16.40 -44.89 -27.61
N THR A 617 -15.68 -43.85 -28.03
CA THR A 617 -14.29 -43.97 -28.53
C THR A 617 -13.26 -43.51 -27.52
N GLU A 618 -13.60 -42.56 -26.64
CA GLU A 618 -12.68 -41.97 -25.67
C GLU A 618 -13.09 -42.28 -24.22
N ALA A 619 -14.18 -43.04 -24.03
CA ALA A 619 -14.76 -43.36 -22.72
C ALA A 619 -15.08 -42.12 -21.86
N ASP A 620 -15.40 -41.00 -22.50
CA ASP A 620 -15.71 -39.72 -21.84
C ASP A 620 -17.11 -39.73 -21.21
N SER A 621 -17.18 -39.61 -19.88
CA SER A 621 -18.44 -39.65 -19.12
C SER A 621 -19.21 -38.33 -19.04
N SER A 622 -18.72 -37.29 -19.72
CA SER A 622 -19.32 -35.94 -19.74
C SER A 622 -20.82 -35.91 -20.02
N VAL A 623 -21.34 -36.87 -20.80
CA VAL A 623 -22.78 -36.98 -21.13
C VAL A 623 -23.68 -37.39 -19.96
N ILE A 624 -23.09 -37.80 -18.82
CA ILE A 624 -23.79 -38.21 -17.60
C ILE A 624 -23.38 -37.33 -16.41
N ASP A 625 -22.09 -37.01 -16.32
CA ASP A 625 -21.51 -36.27 -15.18
C ASP A 625 -21.86 -34.77 -15.22
N ASP A 626 -22.00 -34.18 -16.41
CA ASP A 626 -22.35 -32.77 -16.58
C ASP A 626 -23.84 -32.60 -16.93
N TYR A 627 -24.58 -31.93 -16.04
CA TYR A 627 -26.02 -31.67 -16.22
C TYR A 627 -26.32 -30.78 -17.44
N THR A 628 -25.42 -29.85 -17.79
CA THR A 628 -25.62 -28.95 -18.93
C THR A 628 -25.47 -29.66 -20.26
N ILE A 629 -24.62 -30.69 -20.30
CA ILE A 629 -24.41 -31.55 -21.47
C ILE A 629 -25.55 -32.56 -21.57
N SER A 630 -25.91 -33.22 -20.48
CA SER A 630 -27.01 -34.19 -20.48
C SER A 630 -28.36 -33.57 -20.87
N ASP A 631 -28.62 -32.31 -20.50
CA ASP A 631 -29.81 -31.54 -20.91
C ASP A 631 -29.93 -31.33 -22.45
N LEU A 632 -28.85 -31.55 -23.21
CA LEU A 632 -28.87 -31.49 -24.68
C LEU A 632 -29.37 -32.78 -25.33
N LEU A 633 -29.37 -33.88 -24.58
CA LEU A 633 -29.73 -35.21 -25.05
C LEU A 633 -31.17 -35.53 -24.63
N THR A 634 -31.91 -36.18 -25.52
CA THR A 634 -33.18 -36.81 -25.14
C THR A 634 -32.90 -38.09 -24.34
N GLU A 635 -33.88 -38.54 -23.55
CA GLU A 635 -33.76 -39.81 -22.81
C GLU A 635 -33.46 -40.99 -23.74
N GLU A 636 -34.10 -41.06 -24.92
CA GLU A 636 -33.86 -42.11 -25.91
C GLU A 636 -32.44 -42.06 -26.50
N GLU A 637 -31.92 -40.87 -26.79
CA GLU A 637 -30.55 -40.69 -27.29
C GLU A 637 -29.51 -41.09 -26.23
N LEU A 638 -29.71 -40.68 -24.98
CA LEU A 638 -28.82 -41.04 -23.87
C LEU A 638 -28.83 -42.54 -23.61
N GLU A 639 -30.02 -43.18 -23.57
CA GLU A 639 -30.12 -44.65 -23.43
C GLU A 639 -29.41 -45.38 -24.57
N GLY A 640 -29.52 -44.89 -25.81
CA GLY A 640 -28.80 -45.43 -26.96
C GLY A 640 -27.27 -45.34 -26.80
N ILE A 641 -26.75 -44.20 -26.33
CA ILE A 641 -25.32 -44.02 -26.06
C ILE A 641 -24.85 -44.99 -24.97
N LEU A 642 -25.61 -45.11 -23.87
CA LEU A 642 -25.25 -45.98 -22.74
C LEU A 642 -25.19 -47.47 -23.14
N LEU A 643 -26.09 -47.92 -24.02
CA LEU A 643 -26.04 -49.28 -24.56
C LEU A 643 -24.78 -49.52 -25.40
N GLU A 644 -24.41 -48.56 -26.25
CA GLU A 644 -23.17 -48.66 -27.03
C GLU A 644 -21.92 -48.62 -26.15
N VAL A 645 -21.91 -47.81 -25.07
CA VAL A 645 -20.82 -47.77 -24.09
C VAL A 645 -20.71 -49.11 -23.35
N GLN A 646 -21.85 -49.71 -22.96
CA GLN A 646 -21.86 -51.04 -22.34
C GLN A 646 -21.24 -52.11 -23.25
N GLU A 647 -21.56 -52.09 -24.53
CA GLU A 647 -21.05 -53.07 -25.50
C GLU A 647 -19.58 -52.83 -25.86
N LYS A 648 -19.20 -51.58 -26.17
CA LYS A 648 -17.86 -51.25 -26.70
C LYS A 648 -16.83 -50.97 -25.60
N VAL A 649 -17.17 -50.12 -24.63
CA VAL A 649 -16.23 -49.68 -23.59
C VAL A 649 -16.04 -50.78 -22.55
N PHE A 650 -17.12 -51.23 -21.90
CA PHE A 650 -17.02 -52.31 -20.91
C PHE A 650 -16.77 -53.69 -21.54
N GLY A 651 -17.08 -53.86 -22.83
CA GLY A 651 -16.69 -55.05 -23.59
C GLY A 651 -15.18 -55.16 -23.84
N ASN A 652 -14.44 -54.05 -23.76
CA ASN A 652 -12.99 -54.01 -24.02
C ASN A 652 -12.26 -52.89 -23.25
N VAL A 653 -12.38 -52.87 -21.92
CA VAL A 653 -11.70 -51.89 -21.06
C VAL A 653 -10.17 -51.79 -21.32
N PRO A 654 -9.43 -52.89 -21.53
CA PRO A 654 -7.99 -52.81 -21.78
C PRO A 654 -7.59 -51.95 -22.98
N TYR A 655 -8.43 -51.89 -24.03
CA TYR A 655 -8.16 -51.03 -25.19
C TYR A 655 -8.10 -49.54 -24.82
N TYR A 656 -9.03 -49.08 -23.99
CA TYR A 656 -9.08 -47.68 -23.57
C TYR A 656 -7.96 -47.33 -22.59
N LEU A 657 -7.63 -48.25 -21.67
CA LEU A 657 -6.50 -48.08 -20.76
C LEU A 657 -5.16 -48.03 -21.51
N ASP A 658 -5.00 -48.80 -22.60
CA ASP A 658 -3.80 -48.77 -23.45
C ASP A 658 -3.67 -47.44 -24.20
N GLN A 659 -4.77 -46.92 -24.77
CA GLN A 659 -4.78 -45.58 -25.37
C GLN A 659 -4.44 -44.48 -24.35
N PHE A 660 -4.94 -44.61 -23.11
CA PHE A 660 -4.67 -43.65 -22.05
C PHE A 660 -3.21 -43.72 -21.56
N LYS A 661 -2.63 -44.92 -21.52
CA LYS A 661 -1.21 -45.17 -21.21
C LYS A 661 -0.27 -44.44 -22.17
N ASP A 662 -0.59 -44.42 -23.47
CA ASP A 662 0.24 -43.75 -24.49
C ASP A 662 0.41 -42.24 -24.26
N SER A 663 -0.47 -41.63 -23.46
CA SER A 663 -0.42 -40.20 -23.10
C SER A 663 0.31 -39.89 -21.77
N TRP A 664 0.82 -40.91 -21.09
CA TRP A 664 1.52 -40.75 -19.80
C TRP A 664 2.93 -40.17 -19.97
N ASP A 665 3.27 -39.23 -19.10
CA ASP A 665 4.60 -38.61 -18.98
C ASP A 665 5.37 -39.25 -17.81
N SER A 666 6.65 -39.60 -18.02
CA SER A 666 7.49 -40.27 -17.01
C SER A 666 7.75 -39.44 -15.75
N ASP A 667 7.51 -38.12 -15.83
CA ASP A 667 7.65 -37.19 -14.71
C ASP A 667 6.35 -37.02 -13.90
N TYR A 668 5.25 -37.66 -14.32
CA TYR A 668 3.94 -37.59 -13.66
C TYR A 668 3.58 -38.92 -12.99
N ASP A 669 3.06 -38.86 -11.77
CA ASP A 669 2.75 -40.07 -11.00
C ASP A 669 1.70 -40.95 -11.71
N PRO A 670 1.98 -42.25 -11.94
CA PRO A 670 1.08 -43.16 -12.63
C PRO A 670 -0.32 -43.29 -12.01
N GLU A 671 -0.46 -43.30 -10.67
CA GLU A 671 -1.77 -43.39 -10.02
C GLU A 671 -2.63 -42.15 -10.34
N ASN A 672 -2.05 -40.95 -10.23
CA ASN A 672 -2.74 -39.70 -10.59
C ASN A 672 -3.05 -39.58 -12.08
N HIS A 673 -2.28 -40.26 -12.95
CA HIS A 673 -2.56 -40.28 -14.39
C HIS A 673 -3.84 -41.03 -14.73
N PHE A 674 -4.08 -42.19 -14.11
CA PHE A 674 -5.26 -43.01 -14.41
C PHE A 674 -6.54 -42.61 -13.67
N GLU A 675 -6.46 -41.67 -12.71
CA GLU A 675 -7.63 -41.20 -11.94
C GLU A 675 -8.79 -40.69 -12.84
N PRO A 676 -8.56 -39.86 -13.89
CA PRO A 676 -9.66 -39.34 -14.71
C PRO A 676 -10.46 -40.43 -15.44
N ILE A 677 -9.78 -41.39 -16.09
CA ILE A 677 -10.45 -42.49 -16.79
C ILE A 677 -11.11 -43.48 -15.82
N ALA A 678 -10.56 -43.64 -14.62
CA ALA A 678 -11.19 -44.44 -13.56
C ALA A 678 -12.53 -43.82 -13.12
N ASP A 679 -12.56 -42.50 -12.94
CA ASP A 679 -13.77 -41.76 -12.61
C ASP A 679 -14.81 -41.83 -13.74
N ASP A 680 -14.37 -41.68 -15.00
CA ASP A 680 -15.29 -41.77 -16.14
C ASP A 680 -15.91 -43.16 -16.28
N LEU A 681 -15.12 -44.23 -16.16
CA LEU A 681 -15.61 -45.61 -16.15
C LEU A 681 -16.55 -45.87 -14.97
N LYS A 682 -16.25 -45.31 -13.80
CA LYS A 682 -17.13 -45.40 -12.63
C LYS A 682 -18.48 -44.73 -12.88
N ASN A 683 -18.48 -43.51 -13.41
CA ASN A 683 -19.69 -42.75 -13.72
C ASN A 683 -20.59 -43.53 -14.71
N PHE A 684 -20.01 -44.11 -15.76
CA PHE A 684 -20.76 -44.97 -16.66
C PHE A 684 -21.28 -46.25 -15.99
N ALA A 685 -20.45 -46.91 -15.18
CA ALA A 685 -20.83 -48.16 -14.53
C ALA A 685 -22.01 -47.97 -13.57
N GLU A 686 -22.00 -46.89 -12.77
CA GLU A 686 -23.09 -46.52 -11.87
C GLU A 686 -24.41 -46.28 -12.59
N ARG A 687 -24.36 -45.80 -13.84
CA ARG A 687 -25.56 -45.55 -14.65
C ARG A 687 -26.07 -46.77 -15.40
N ILE A 688 -25.17 -47.66 -15.84
CA ILE A 688 -25.48 -48.82 -16.70
C ILE A 688 -25.84 -50.06 -15.89
N TYR A 689 -25.11 -50.34 -14.81
CA TYR A 689 -25.23 -51.59 -14.07
C TYR A 689 -26.04 -51.41 -12.79
N PRO A 690 -26.91 -52.37 -12.44
CA PRO A 690 -27.60 -52.37 -11.16
C PRO A 690 -26.62 -52.61 -10.00
N GLU A 691 -26.98 -52.16 -8.78
CA GLU A 691 -26.11 -52.20 -7.59
C GLU A 691 -25.51 -53.59 -7.29
N ASP A 692 -26.24 -54.67 -7.61
CA ASP A 692 -25.81 -56.05 -7.38
C ASP A 692 -24.68 -56.52 -8.30
N GLN A 693 -24.50 -55.86 -9.45
CA GLN A 693 -23.46 -56.17 -10.45
C GLN A 693 -22.32 -55.16 -10.45
N LEU A 694 -22.60 -53.90 -10.07
CA LEU A 694 -21.66 -52.78 -10.06
C LEU A 694 -20.35 -53.11 -9.34
N ALA A 695 -20.42 -53.68 -8.14
CA ALA A 695 -19.24 -54.00 -7.34
C ALA A 695 -18.27 -54.98 -8.05
N GLY A 696 -18.82 -55.97 -8.77
CA GLY A 696 -18.02 -56.93 -9.52
C GLY A 696 -17.34 -56.32 -10.75
N VAL A 697 -18.07 -55.45 -11.46
CA VAL A 697 -17.55 -54.71 -12.63
C VAL A 697 -16.44 -53.76 -12.21
N MET A 698 -16.67 -52.94 -11.17
CA MET A 698 -15.67 -51.99 -10.67
C MET A 698 -14.43 -52.68 -10.11
N GLN A 699 -14.57 -53.83 -9.47
CA GLN A 699 -13.42 -54.61 -9.01
C GLN A 699 -12.57 -55.14 -10.18
N ALA A 700 -13.21 -55.54 -11.28
CA ALA A 700 -12.50 -55.97 -12.49
C ALA A 700 -11.76 -54.80 -13.15
N VAL A 701 -12.42 -53.64 -13.28
CA VAL A 701 -11.82 -52.42 -13.84
C VAL A 701 -10.63 -51.94 -12.99
N ALA A 702 -10.80 -51.83 -11.66
CA ALA A 702 -9.75 -51.41 -10.75
C ALA A 702 -8.52 -52.32 -10.84
N LYS A 703 -8.74 -53.64 -10.90
CA LYS A 703 -7.65 -54.60 -11.07
C LYS A 703 -6.89 -54.42 -12.38
N GLU A 704 -7.58 -54.11 -13.48
CA GLU A 704 -6.91 -53.82 -14.75
C GLU A 704 -6.09 -52.53 -14.65
N ILE A 705 -6.65 -51.45 -14.08
CA ILE A 705 -5.92 -50.19 -13.87
C ILE A 705 -4.67 -50.42 -12.99
N ASP A 706 -4.80 -51.15 -11.89
CA ASP A 706 -3.67 -51.48 -10.99
C ASP A 706 -2.53 -52.20 -11.74
N ASN A 707 -2.85 -53.08 -12.70
CA ASN A 707 -1.83 -53.75 -13.51
C ASN A 707 -1.07 -52.73 -14.39
N TYR A 708 -1.78 -51.80 -15.03
CA TYR A 708 -1.18 -50.77 -15.87
C TYR A 708 -0.35 -49.76 -15.07
N VAL A 709 -0.84 -49.35 -13.89
CA VAL A 709 -0.12 -48.49 -12.94
C VAL A 709 1.16 -49.17 -12.46
N ALA A 710 1.10 -50.45 -12.10
CA ALA A 710 2.27 -51.22 -11.69
C ALA A 710 3.33 -51.32 -12.81
N ASP A 711 2.90 -51.52 -14.06
CA ASP A 711 3.79 -51.55 -15.23
C ASP A 711 4.51 -50.21 -15.48
N LEU A 712 3.86 -49.07 -15.17
CA LEU A 712 4.44 -47.74 -15.36
C LEU A 712 5.33 -47.29 -14.21
N TYR A 713 5.08 -47.77 -12.98
CA TYR A 713 5.97 -47.49 -11.84
C TYR A 713 7.39 -48.04 -12.05
N GLU A 714 7.59 -49.02 -12.93
CA GLU A 714 8.93 -49.48 -13.32
C GLU A 714 9.71 -48.44 -14.14
N GLN A 715 9.02 -47.46 -14.74
CA GLN A 715 9.56 -46.43 -15.64
C GLN A 715 9.47 -45.01 -15.05
N TYR A 716 8.83 -44.84 -13.89
CA TYR A 716 8.63 -43.57 -13.22
C TYR A 716 9.90 -43.14 -12.46
N GLU A 717 10.45 -41.98 -12.79
CA GLU A 717 11.55 -41.37 -12.04
C GLU A 717 10.99 -40.31 -11.09
N THR A 718 11.07 -40.54 -9.78
CA THR A 718 10.67 -39.52 -8.79
C THR A 718 11.48 -38.24 -8.98
N PRO A 719 10.84 -37.08 -9.17
CA PRO A 719 11.56 -35.80 -9.29
C PRO A 719 12.45 -35.57 -8.06
N GLU A 720 13.75 -35.34 -8.27
CA GLU A 720 14.60 -34.84 -7.19
C GLU A 720 14.02 -33.51 -6.71
N HIS A 721 13.69 -33.44 -5.41
CA HIS A 721 13.26 -32.19 -4.78
C HIS A 721 14.34 -31.12 -4.98
N ASP A 722 14.10 -30.23 -5.94
CA ASP A 722 14.91 -29.06 -6.19
C ASP A 722 14.92 -28.22 -4.91
N SER A 723 16.03 -28.34 -4.18
CA SER A 723 16.30 -27.52 -3.01
C SER A 723 16.40 -26.09 -3.50
N ALA A 724 15.48 -25.24 -3.05
CA ALA A 724 15.45 -23.82 -3.38
C ALA A 724 16.87 -23.22 -3.36
N PRO A 725 17.27 -22.43 -4.37
CA PRO A 725 18.63 -21.97 -4.48
C PRO A 725 18.98 -21.10 -3.26
N GLU A 726 19.96 -21.57 -2.47
CA GLU A 726 20.65 -20.72 -1.50
C GLU A 726 21.34 -19.60 -2.28
N ILE A 727 20.77 -18.39 -2.21
CA ILE A 727 21.44 -17.17 -2.65
C ILE A 727 22.58 -16.89 -1.65
N SER A 728 23.71 -17.54 -1.89
CA SER A 728 25.00 -17.17 -1.32
C SER A 728 25.59 -16.06 -2.18
N THR A 729 25.26 -14.82 -1.84
CA THR A 729 26.18 -13.70 -2.04
C THR A 729 26.18 -12.88 -0.77
N ARG A 730 27.32 -12.82 -0.09
CA ARG A 730 27.57 -11.79 0.93
C ARG A 730 27.70 -10.46 0.20
N HIS A 731 26.56 -9.86 -0.14
CA HIS A 731 26.49 -8.43 -0.35
C HIS A 731 26.72 -7.75 1.00
N GLU A 732 27.61 -6.76 1.06
CA GLU A 732 27.58 -5.84 2.18
C GLU A 732 26.19 -5.18 2.17
N PRO A 733 25.42 -5.30 3.27
CA PRO A 733 24.06 -4.78 3.30
C PRO A 733 24.11 -3.26 3.07
N THR A 734 23.27 -2.81 2.16
CA THR A 734 22.99 -1.39 1.92
C THR A 734 22.52 -0.73 3.23
N GLU A 735 22.69 0.59 3.34
CA GLU A 735 22.27 1.35 4.54
C GLU A 735 20.80 1.10 4.92
N LEU A 736 19.94 0.90 3.92
CA LEU A 736 18.53 0.55 4.11
C LEU A 736 18.35 -0.85 4.70
N GLU A 737 19.11 -1.84 4.23
CA GLU A 737 19.07 -3.21 4.76
C GLU A 737 19.56 -3.25 6.21
N LYS A 738 20.59 -2.47 6.56
CA LYS A 738 21.10 -2.35 7.93
C LYS A 738 20.04 -1.82 8.91
N LEU A 739 19.19 -0.88 8.47
CA LEU A 739 18.13 -0.32 9.31
C LEU A 739 17.12 -1.40 9.75
N PHE A 740 16.83 -2.36 8.88
CA PHE A 740 15.85 -3.42 9.18
C PHE A 740 16.46 -4.65 9.86
N VAL A 741 17.77 -4.68 10.16
CA VAL A 741 18.46 -5.87 10.71
C VAL A 741 17.81 -6.37 12.00
N ASP A 742 17.34 -5.48 12.86
CA ASP A 742 16.74 -5.81 14.15
C ASP A 742 15.21 -5.63 14.16
N VAL A 743 14.55 -5.47 13.01
CA VAL A 743 13.10 -5.16 12.96
C VAL A 743 12.23 -6.29 13.53
N ASP A 744 12.68 -7.54 13.45
CA ASP A 744 12.01 -8.75 13.93
C ASP A 744 12.48 -9.26 15.32
N ASP A 745 13.43 -8.57 15.96
CA ASP A 745 13.90 -8.87 17.32
C ASP A 745 12.84 -8.60 18.41
#